data_AF-A0A3D0V450-F1
#
_entry.id   AF-A0A3D0V450-F1
#
_cell.length_a   1.000
_cell.length_b   1.000
_cell.length_c   1.000
_cell.angle_alpha   90.00
_cell.angle_beta   90.00
_cell.angle_gamma   90.00
#
_symmetry.space_group_name_H-M   'P 1'
#
loop_
_entity.id
_entity.type
_entity.pdbx_description
1 polymer ?
#
loop_
_entity_poly.entity_id
_entity_poly.type
_entity_poly.pdbx_seq_one_letter_code
_entity_poly.pdbx_strand_id
1 'polypeptide(L)'
;MDFGTSPGHAEAGFPVEETVEDDFIKDFYRLSLKELVATYPERQREICDIVLKSHRKINELLDSLDAFDQLSEGFAKELIFRCGRSAFFQHLPKFLKGMKDQKSFFDSIHYSVSLDKLIVTLPLFSFDKKYLIEEMIYTYQYVLLAESVKYFPKELHPYIAEKLVENEYILPLLQNLPSFEGVDNKALSKQLVDLLTSDEYFRDALLIESELGKTIDHFDEIDPVLITYFRKRGVQRGIHHSIKMGFIEYPTREDFDILSPKYSAMKDFDFLAQYWNRFEGVSEREAFEVLYERCPKVLFAHLGRFPSYSVEDVLSRAQKDHLVEALGMNAHHFPEKYQNKLVENFLRSFSRDGYIIISHLGELHGLSAFVAKILLGDSAIAILGHLSSFLPEAINQSDLVDIFIVSHGIEYLFPLPKELTKISARDIVLKAEVKDLERTIVPFVHFFSREDQVWFANRLFASDREFLMYSLHFFSGLEIFPQSETLSPLEIQFILKNLSSFRDPREVLSFYQEHIGNESHLFLYCRMKRLQDALMFLQLNEWELWLEQIDFDDQNDLKLKTEIERTLEALLPRLLKAGLPEDAKKIVALCKQYHLTIPEKMEADIEKAEVVFEERVLREIVDKPVDVLEDMTKFYTHQLIQIDLPTEKEKRDARLHGIDLPVRTWVDLNDMTRSFEAHERRIAHWMKNYAVYAIHHELEHQDGEYEGKDKENMVLLPRLELTPEQKHYQDQFTHPVDRFLAVATPTEIRRYLFQAEQRYSQDHWTPMYGGKAWVQICHVMTDIWREDSPLSIQIDCIFDLQHNSGCIFDKRPDRVQEDGKKIKSFLDFKFQASGNFEQWKIELRRCLDLDHSDCLIGLLEHFEKMRPRLEAFRDRVQKETAPRSVTFS
;
A
#
# COMPACT_ATOMS: atom_id res chain seq x y z
N MET A 1 -49.63 30.79 -71.42
CA MET A 1 -50.95 30.87 -72.08
C MET A 1 -52.00 30.63 -71.03
N ASP A 2 -52.54 31.75 -70.53
CA ASP A 2 -53.90 32.03 -70.07
C ASP A 2 -54.90 30.93 -69.63
N PHE A 3 -55.43 31.20 -68.42
CA PHE A 3 -56.79 31.06 -67.85
C PHE A 3 -57.49 29.70 -67.92
N GLY A 4 -57.84 29.10 -66.78
CA GLY A 4 -59.10 29.40 -66.04
C GLY A 4 -60.05 28.20 -66.23
N THR A 5 -60.90 27.72 -65.34
CA THR A 5 -61.59 28.24 -64.15
C THR A 5 -62.30 27.05 -63.46
N SER A 6 -62.38 27.05 -62.12
CA SER A 6 -63.36 26.29 -61.31
C SER A 6 -64.80 26.81 -61.56
N PRO A 7 -65.92 26.12 -61.23
CA PRO A 7 -66.38 25.79 -59.85
C PRO A 7 -67.12 24.42 -59.78
N GLY A 8 -67.58 23.81 -58.67
CA GLY A 8 -67.76 24.16 -57.25
C GLY A 8 -68.74 23.15 -56.59
N HIS A 9 -68.85 23.22 -55.26
CA HIS A 9 -69.74 22.49 -54.31
C HIS A 9 -69.24 21.13 -53.78
N ALA A 10 -68.80 20.97 -52.51
CA ALA A 10 -69.52 21.07 -51.21
C ALA A 10 -70.66 20.02 -51.12
N GLU A 11 -70.80 19.17 -50.10
CA GLU A 11 -70.24 19.06 -48.75
C GLU A 11 -70.69 17.71 -48.13
N ALA A 12 -70.21 17.43 -46.91
CA ALA A 12 -70.71 16.49 -45.89
C ALA A 12 -69.93 15.16 -45.73
N GLY A 13 -69.22 15.09 -44.60
CA GLY A 13 -68.43 13.94 -44.17
C GLY A 13 -69.10 13.08 -43.11
N PHE A 14 -68.36 12.04 -42.71
CA PHE A 14 -68.48 11.36 -41.41
C PHE A 14 -67.06 11.26 -40.82
N PRO A 15 -66.91 11.47 -39.50
CA PRO A 15 -65.62 11.45 -38.83
C PRO A 15 -65.19 10.01 -38.57
N VAL A 16 -63.97 9.68 -38.97
CA VAL A 16 -63.28 8.47 -38.51
C VAL A 16 -62.62 8.86 -37.19
N GLU A 17 -63.04 8.24 -36.09
CA GLU A 17 -62.26 8.21 -34.85
C GLU A 17 -60.97 7.44 -35.14
N GLU A 18 -59.90 8.18 -35.42
CA GLU A 18 -58.55 7.62 -35.48
C GLU A 18 -58.13 7.20 -34.07
N THR A 19 -57.85 5.91 -33.97
CA THR A 19 -57.42 5.17 -32.80
C THR A 19 -56.08 5.70 -32.27
N VAL A 20 -56.08 6.12 -31.01
CA VAL A 20 -54.92 6.60 -30.21
C VAL A 20 -53.82 5.53 -30.00
N GLU A 21 -54.01 4.29 -30.48
CA GLU A 21 -53.05 3.18 -30.32
C GLU A 21 -51.87 3.19 -31.31
N ASP A 22 -51.90 3.99 -32.37
CA ASP A 22 -50.91 3.88 -33.47
C ASP A 22 -49.62 4.69 -33.24
N ASP A 23 -49.69 5.78 -32.46
CA ASP A 23 -48.54 6.65 -32.22
C ASP A 23 -47.54 6.04 -31.24
N PHE A 24 -48.00 5.35 -30.20
CA PHE A 24 -47.11 4.65 -29.27
C PHE A 24 -46.29 3.54 -29.95
N ILE A 25 -46.91 2.76 -30.86
CA ILE A 25 -46.19 1.71 -31.59
C ILE A 25 -45.18 2.33 -32.56
N LYS A 26 -45.57 3.40 -33.29
CA LYS A 26 -44.65 4.13 -34.18
C LYS A 26 -43.47 4.72 -33.39
N ASP A 27 -43.73 5.32 -32.24
CA ASP A 27 -42.72 5.90 -31.36
C ASP A 27 -41.84 4.83 -30.73
N PHE A 28 -42.38 3.66 -30.36
CA PHE A 28 -41.62 2.54 -29.83
C PHE A 28 -40.49 2.11 -30.78
N TYR A 29 -40.75 2.14 -32.09
CA TYR A 29 -39.77 1.82 -33.12
C TYR A 29 -38.84 2.99 -33.50
N ARG A 30 -39.20 4.24 -33.18
CA ARG A 30 -38.46 5.46 -33.59
C ARG A 30 -37.63 6.10 -32.48
N LEU A 31 -38.18 6.16 -31.26
CA LEU A 31 -37.57 6.83 -30.12
C LEU A 31 -36.62 5.88 -29.38
N SER A 32 -35.61 6.46 -28.75
CA SER A 32 -34.79 5.75 -27.77
C SER A 32 -35.62 5.38 -26.54
N LEU A 33 -35.18 4.40 -25.76
CA LEU A 33 -35.90 3.99 -24.54
C LEU A 33 -36.07 5.13 -23.52
N LYS A 34 -35.06 6.00 -23.37
CA LYS A 34 -35.15 7.18 -22.48
C LYS A 34 -36.20 8.18 -22.94
N GLU A 35 -36.23 8.46 -24.25
CA GLU A 35 -37.22 9.34 -24.85
C GLU A 35 -38.62 8.74 -24.74
N LEU A 36 -38.76 7.43 -25.00
CA LEU A 36 -40.04 6.74 -24.92
C LEU A 36 -40.65 6.78 -23.50
N VAL A 37 -39.83 6.58 -22.48
CA VAL A 37 -40.25 6.67 -21.08
C VAL A 37 -40.61 8.11 -20.69
N ALA A 38 -39.87 9.10 -21.19
CA ALA A 38 -40.18 10.52 -20.96
C ALA A 38 -41.48 10.95 -21.68
N THR A 39 -41.76 10.39 -22.85
CA THR A 39 -42.98 10.66 -23.64
C THR A 39 -44.21 9.96 -23.08
N TYR A 40 -44.05 8.73 -22.55
CA TYR A 40 -45.15 7.91 -22.03
C TYR A 40 -44.89 7.41 -20.59
N PRO A 41 -44.79 8.32 -19.59
CA PRO A 41 -44.43 7.96 -18.22
C PRO A 41 -45.45 7.01 -17.55
N GLU A 42 -46.72 7.07 -17.94
CA GLU A 42 -47.77 6.18 -17.45
C GLU A 42 -47.72 4.76 -18.05
N ARG A 43 -47.03 4.57 -19.19
CA ARG A 43 -46.91 3.28 -19.90
C ARG A 43 -45.57 2.57 -19.69
N GLN A 44 -44.76 3.01 -18.72
CA GLN A 44 -43.45 2.41 -18.40
C GLN A 44 -43.50 0.88 -18.30
N ARG A 45 -44.54 0.30 -17.68
CA ARG A 45 -44.71 -1.16 -17.56
C ARG A 45 -44.93 -1.85 -18.92
N GLU A 46 -45.73 -1.26 -19.78
CA GLU A 46 -46.03 -1.78 -21.10
C GLU A 46 -44.82 -1.67 -22.03
N ILE A 47 -44.08 -0.55 -21.94
CA ILE A 47 -42.78 -0.37 -22.62
C ILE A 47 -41.82 -1.51 -22.23
N CYS A 48 -41.65 -1.77 -20.94
CA CYS A 48 -40.82 -2.86 -20.43
C CYS A 48 -41.23 -4.23 -21.00
N ASP A 49 -42.52 -4.57 -20.95
CA ASP A 49 -43.03 -5.87 -21.42
C ASP A 49 -42.83 -6.07 -22.93
N ILE A 50 -42.95 -5.00 -23.73
CA ILE A 50 -42.71 -5.05 -25.18
C ILE A 50 -41.21 -5.16 -25.48
N VAL A 51 -40.35 -4.42 -24.76
CA VAL A 51 -38.90 -4.51 -24.94
C VAL A 51 -38.37 -5.89 -24.57
N LEU A 52 -38.86 -6.50 -23.48
CA LEU A 52 -38.44 -7.86 -23.09
C LEU A 52 -38.87 -8.94 -24.09
N LYS A 53 -40.02 -8.75 -24.75
CA LYS A 53 -40.49 -9.64 -25.85
C LYS A 53 -39.74 -9.38 -27.17
N SER A 54 -39.07 -8.24 -27.32
CA SER A 54 -38.34 -7.84 -28.52
C SER A 54 -36.83 -7.99 -28.33
N HIS A 55 -36.22 -8.99 -28.99
CA HIS A 55 -34.76 -9.21 -28.94
C HIS A 55 -33.91 -8.02 -29.43
N ARG A 56 -34.52 -7.01 -30.05
CA ARG A 56 -33.82 -5.94 -30.77
C ARG A 56 -33.32 -4.79 -29.88
N LYS A 57 -33.92 -4.57 -28.70
CA LYS A 57 -33.64 -3.43 -27.81
C LYS A 57 -33.13 -3.83 -26.41
N ILE A 58 -32.71 -5.09 -26.22
CA ILE A 58 -32.29 -5.59 -24.91
C ILE A 58 -31.02 -4.90 -24.36
N ASN A 59 -30.06 -4.54 -25.21
CA ASN A 59 -28.86 -3.80 -24.77
C ASN A 59 -29.21 -2.34 -24.44
N GLU A 60 -30.06 -1.71 -25.27
CA GLU A 60 -30.56 -0.36 -25.04
C GLU A 60 -31.38 -0.27 -23.74
N LEU A 61 -32.08 -1.35 -23.37
CA LEU A 61 -32.79 -1.48 -22.10
C LEU A 61 -31.82 -1.34 -20.93
N LEU A 62 -30.71 -2.08 -20.92
CA LEU A 62 -29.72 -2.04 -19.84
C LEU A 62 -29.14 -0.63 -19.66
N ASP A 63 -28.80 0.04 -20.76
CA ASP A 63 -28.27 1.42 -20.76
C ASP A 63 -29.33 2.48 -20.37
N SER A 64 -30.61 2.09 -20.35
CA SER A 64 -31.76 2.98 -20.12
C SER A 64 -32.61 2.60 -18.91
N LEU A 65 -32.19 1.63 -18.10
CA LEU A 65 -32.87 1.30 -16.83
C LEU A 65 -32.90 2.49 -15.84
N ASP A 66 -32.09 3.53 -16.11
CA ASP A 66 -32.11 4.85 -15.47
C ASP A 66 -33.35 5.70 -15.72
N ALA A 67 -34.09 5.46 -16.80
CA ALA A 67 -35.29 6.21 -17.10
C ALA A 67 -36.53 5.71 -16.34
N PHE A 68 -36.51 4.51 -15.74
CA PHE A 68 -37.68 3.89 -15.12
C PHE A 68 -37.78 4.23 -13.63
N ASP A 69 -38.97 4.63 -13.18
CA ASP A 69 -39.22 5.04 -11.79
C ASP A 69 -39.57 3.86 -10.87
N GLN A 70 -40.21 2.82 -11.41
CA GLN A 70 -40.61 1.61 -10.67
C GLN A 70 -40.51 0.37 -11.56
N LEU A 71 -39.83 -0.67 -11.06
CA LEU A 71 -39.68 -1.94 -11.76
C LEU A 71 -40.42 -3.05 -11.02
N SER A 72 -41.19 -3.88 -11.74
CA SER A 72 -42.03 -4.93 -11.15
C SER A 72 -41.29 -6.24 -10.88
N GLU A 73 -41.85 -7.13 -10.05
CA GLU A 73 -41.27 -8.46 -9.78
C GLU A 73 -41.20 -9.31 -11.06
N GLY A 74 -42.25 -9.26 -11.88
CA GLY A 74 -42.26 -9.94 -13.17
C GLY A 74 -41.14 -9.47 -14.09
N PHE A 75 -40.86 -8.16 -14.08
CA PHE A 75 -39.75 -7.57 -14.84
C PHE A 75 -38.39 -8.05 -14.33
N ALA A 76 -38.20 -8.15 -13.00
CA ALA A 76 -36.96 -8.68 -12.42
C ALA A 76 -36.69 -10.11 -12.87
N LYS A 77 -37.71 -10.99 -12.79
CA LYS A 77 -37.61 -12.40 -13.22
C LYS A 77 -37.30 -12.53 -14.71
N GLU A 78 -37.96 -11.75 -15.56
CA GLU A 78 -37.73 -11.78 -17.00
C GLU A 78 -36.34 -11.21 -17.36
N LEU A 79 -35.87 -10.18 -16.65
CA LEU A 79 -34.53 -9.62 -16.81
C LEU A 79 -33.45 -10.65 -16.44
N ILE A 80 -33.62 -11.37 -15.33
CA ILE A 80 -32.72 -12.47 -14.94
C ILE A 80 -32.69 -13.57 -16.00
N PHE A 81 -33.87 -13.93 -16.53
CA PHE A 81 -34.00 -14.98 -17.54
C PHE A 81 -33.36 -14.60 -18.89
N ARG A 82 -33.53 -13.35 -19.34
CA ARG A 82 -33.08 -12.91 -20.68
C ARG A 82 -31.72 -12.24 -20.74
N CYS A 83 -31.36 -11.46 -19.71
CA CYS A 83 -30.15 -10.63 -19.68
C CYS A 83 -29.12 -11.13 -18.66
N GLY A 84 -29.47 -12.17 -17.88
CA GLY A 84 -28.60 -12.76 -16.88
C GLY A 84 -28.60 -12.02 -15.54
N ARG A 85 -27.92 -12.61 -14.56
CA ARG A 85 -27.94 -12.18 -13.15
C ARG A 85 -27.20 -10.84 -12.91
N SER A 86 -26.17 -10.54 -13.71
CA SER A 86 -25.35 -9.33 -13.54
C SER A 86 -26.15 -8.05 -13.74
N ALA A 87 -26.95 -8.00 -14.81
CA ALA A 87 -27.86 -6.90 -15.10
C ALA A 87 -28.85 -6.65 -13.96
N PHE A 88 -29.42 -7.72 -13.39
CA PHE A 88 -30.32 -7.61 -12.25
C PHE A 88 -29.64 -6.98 -11.03
N PHE A 89 -28.44 -7.45 -10.65
CA PHE A 89 -27.73 -6.94 -9.47
C PHE A 89 -27.30 -5.47 -9.59
N GLN A 90 -26.89 -5.03 -10.78
CA GLN A 90 -26.55 -3.62 -11.04
C GLN A 90 -27.72 -2.68 -10.79
N HIS A 91 -28.96 -3.15 -10.97
CA HIS A 91 -30.17 -2.32 -10.84
C HIS A 91 -31.06 -2.71 -9.66
N LEU A 92 -30.61 -3.62 -8.78
CA LEU A 92 -31.36 -4.12 -7.62
C LEU A 92 -31.98 -3.00 -6.74
N PRO A 93 -31.27 -1.91 -6.38
CA PRO A 93 -31.86 -0.84 -5.57
C PRO A 93 -33.16 -0.25 -6.12
N LYS A 94 -33.34 -0.26 -7.45
CA LYS A 94 -34.55 0.27 -8.10
C LYS A 94 -35.74 -0.66 -8.00
N PHE A 95 -35.49 -1.95 -8.12
CA PHE A 95 -36.51 -2.97 -7.86
C PHE A 95 -37.01 -2.82 -6.43
N LEU A 96 -36.10 -2.70 -5.46
CA LEU A 96 -36.45 -2.60 -4.04
C LEU A 96 -37.28 -1.35 -3.71
N LYS A 97 -36.99 -0.20 -4.34
CA LYS A 97 -37.77 1.05 -4.18
C LYS A 97 -39.25 0.89 -4.55
N GLY A 98 -39.55 0.05 -5.53
CA GLY A 98 -40.92 -0.22 -6.00
C GLY A 98 -41.67 -1.31 -5.24
N MET A 99 -40.99 -2.09 -4.39
CA MET A 99 -41.59 -3.25 -3.71
C MET A 99 -42.17 -2.90 -2.35
N LYS A 100 -43.47 -3.23 -2.17
CA LYS A 100 -44.14 -3.13 -0.85
C LYS A 100 -43.80 -4.30 0.07
N ASP A 101 -43.60 -5.49 -0.49
CA ASP A 101 -43.22 -6.71 0.23
C ASP A 101 -41.90 -7.23 -0.30
N GLN A 102 -40.81 -6.72 0.27
CA GLN A 102 -39.46 -7.11 -0.12
C GLN A 102 -39.11 -8.55 0.29
N LYS A 103 -39.81 -9.14 1.27
CA LYS A 103 -39.62 -10.55 1.67
C LYS A 103 -40.14 -11.47 0.57
N SER A 104 -41.41 -11.31 0.18
CA SER A 104 -41.98 -12.11 -0.91
C SER A 104 -41.19 -11.95 -2.20
N PHE A 105 -40.69 -10.73 -2.47
CA PHE A 105 -39.81 -10.49 -3.61
C PHE A 105 -38.49 -11.28 -3.51
N PHE A 106 -37.81 -11.23 -2.36
CA PHE A 106 -36.57 -12.00 -2.11
C PHE A 106 -36.80 -13.51 -2.34
N ASP A 107 -37.85 -14.07 -1.74
CA ASP A 107 -38.22 -15.49 -1.85
C ASP A 107 -38.48 -15.86 -3.33
N SER A 108 -39.13 -14.97 -4.08
CA SER A 108 -39.45 -15.18 -5.49
C SER A 108 -38.23 -15.20 -6.42
N ILE A 109 -37.19 -14.42 -6.09
CA ILE A 109 -35.97 -14.26 -6.89
C ILE A 109 -34.91 -15.28 -6.51
N HIS A 110 -34.90 -15.74 -5.26
CA HIS A 110 -34.02 -16.80 -4.77
C HIS A 110 -34.02 -18.02 -5.71
N TYR A 111 -35.21 -18.47 -6.15
CA TYR A 111 -35.36 -19.58 -7.10
C TYR A 111 -34.68 -19.35 -8.47
N SER A 112 -34.44 -18.10 -8.86
CA SER A 112 -33.88 -17.74 -10.18
C SER A 112 -32.37 -17.44 -10.15
N VAL A 113 -31.85 -16.98 -9.00
CA VAL A 113 -30.49 -16.40 -8.90
C VAL A 113 -29.52 -17.25 -8.06
N SER A 114 -30.04 -18.26 -7.33
CA SER A 114 -29.40 -19.04 -6.26
C SER A 114 -29.11 -18.24 -4.99
N LEU A 115 -29.27 -18.86 -3.81
CA LEU A 115 -29.25 -18.15 -2.52
C LEU A 115 -27.89 -17.54 -2.21
N ASP A 116 -26.81 -18.28 -2.50
CA ASP A 116 -25.41 -17.87 -2.34
C ASP A 116 -25.12 -16.51 -2.99
N LYS A 117 -25.65 -16.28 -4.20
CA LYS A 117 -25.47 -15.02 -4.91
C LYS A 117 -26.39 -13.91 -4.38
N LEU A 118 -27.58 -14.28 -3.94
CA LEU A 118 -28.58 -13.32 -3.47
C LEU A 118 -28.23 -12.78 -2.07
N ILE A 119 -27.67 -13.61 -1.18
CA ILE A 119 -27.30 -13.21 0.19
C ILE A 119 -26.28 -12.05 0.21
N VAL A 120 -25.37 -11.96 -0.76
CA VAL A 120 -24.41 -10.83 -0.85
C VAL A 120 -25.13 -9.47 -0.93
N THR A 121 -26.38 -9.46 -1.41
CA THR A 121 -27.21 -8.26 -1.53
C THR A 121 -28.21 -8.08 -0.39
N LEU A 122 -28.18 -8.97 0.61
CA LEU A 122 -29.10 -8.95 1.76
C LEU A 122 -29.16 -7.59 2.49
N PRO A 123 -28.05 -6.83 2.65
CA PRO A 123 -28.08 -5.51 3.27
C PRO A 123 -28.96 -4.48 2.55
N LEU A 124 -29.25 -4.67 1.26
CA LEU A 124 -30.11 -3.78 0.49
C LEU A 124 -31.60 -3.98 0.79
N PHE A 125 -31.99 -5.17 1.26
CA PHE A 125 -33.40 -5.53 1.49
C PHE A 125 -33.87 -5.15 2.89
N SER A 126 -35.05 -4.54 2.99
CA SER A 126 -35.74 -4.16 4.23
C SER A 126 -36.82 -5.18 4.62
N PHE A 127 -36.40 -6.27 5.26
CA PHE A 127 -37.29 -7.25 5.90
C PHE A 127 -36.57 -7.92 7.09
N ASP A 128 -37.30 -8.59 7.99
CA ASP A 128 -36.73 -9.30 9.13
C ASP A 128 -35.86 -10.49 8.69
N LYS A 129 -34.55 -10.39 8.92
CA LYS A 129 -33.56 -11.40 8.51
C LYS A 129 -33.58 -12.65 9.38
N LYS A 130 -34.23 -12.61 10.56
CA LYS A 130 -34.34 -13.77 11.44
C LYS A 130 -35.08 -14.93 10.78
N TYR A 131 -36.11 -14.64 10.00
CA TYR A 131 -36.82 -15.65 9.21
C TYR A 131 -35.89 -16.39 8.23
N LEU A 132 -34.99 -15.67 7.55
CA LEU A 132 -34.07 -16.28 6.59
C LEU A 132 -33.09 -17.23 7.29
N ILE A 133 -32.64 -16.87 8.50
CA ILE A 133 -31.81 -17.74 9.33
C ILE A 133 -32.55 -19.05 9.63
N GLU A 134 -33.81 -18.97 10.10
CA GLU A 134 -34.63 -20.15 10.35
C GLU A 134 -34.83 -21.02 9.10
N GLU A 135 -35.06 -20.40 7.94
CA GLU A 135 -35.19 -21.13 6.68
C GLU A 135 -33.89 -21.85 6.29
N MET A 136 -32.74 -21.20 6.46
CA MET A 136 -31.43 -21.79 6.18
C MET A 136 -31.12 -22.95 7.13
N ILE A 137 -31.47 -22.83 8.42
CA ILE A 137 -31.35 -23.92 9.39
C ILE A 137 -32.27 -25.09 9.00
N TYR A 138 -33.54 -24.81 8.71
CA TYR A 138 -34.53 -25.81 8.31
C TYR A 138 -34.14 -26.57 7.02
N THR A 139 -33.44 -25.89 6.11
CA THR A 139 -32.96 -26.46 4.84
C THR A 139 -31.53 -26.99 4.89
N TYR A 140 -30.95 -27.10 6.09
CA TYR A 140 -29.59 -27.63 6.33
C TYR A 140 -28.46 -26.86 5.64
N GLN A 141 -28.63 -25.55 5.44
CA GLN A 141 -27.67 -24.65 4.76
C GLN A 141 -26.67 -24.00 5.74
N TYR A 142 -26.16 -24.76 6.71
CA TYR A 142 -25.31 -24.25 7.79
C TYR A 142 -24.00 -23.64 7.31
N VAL A 143 -23.34 -24.29 6.33
CA VAL A 143 -22.06 -23.80 5.76
C VAL A 143 -22.27 -22.43 5.11
N LEU A 144 -23.30 -22.31 4.27
CA LEU A 144 -23.64 -21.05 3.60
C LEU A 144 -24.02 -19.96 4.62
N LEU A 145 -24.75 -20.33 5.68
CA LEU A 145 -25.11 -19.42 6.76
C LEU A 145 -23.88 -18.86 7.48
N ALA A 146 -22.91 -19.71 7.81
CA ALA A 146 -21.67 -19.31 8.47
C ALA A 146 -20.78 -18.44 7.55
N GLU A 147 -20.57 -18.86 6.30
CA GLU A 147 -19.75 -18.14 5.31
C GLU A 147 -20.34 -16.77 4.93
N SER A 148 -21.65 -16.61 5.09
CA SER A 148 -22.38 -15.41 4.71
C SER A 148 -22.76 -14.51 5.88
N VAL A 149 -22.28 -14.79 7.10
CA VAL A 149 -22.67 -14.08 8.33
C VAL A 149 -22.48 -12.56 8.21
N LYS A 150 -21.41 -12.11 7.54
CA LYS A 150 -21.09 -10.67 7.33
C LYS A 150 -22.17 -9.88 6.57
N TYR A 151 -23.09 -10.54 5.88
CA TYR A 151 -24.19 -9.89 5.17
C TYR A 151 -25.46 -9.77 6.04
N PHE A 152 -25.44 -10.35 7.23
CA PHE A 152 -26.50 -10.21 8.23
C PHE A 152 -26.23 -9.00 9.14
N PRO A 153 -27.29 -8.42 9.73
CA PRO A 153 -27.14 -7.47 10.82
C PRO A 153 -26.33 -8.08 11.98
N LYS A 154 -25.40 -7.31 12.54
CA LYS A 154 -24.49 -7.74 13.62
C LYS A 154 -25.25 -8.23 14.85
N GLU A 155 -26.43 -7.68 15.11
CA GLU A 155 -27.31 -8.06 16.21
C GLU A 155 -27.82 -9.51 16.11
N LEU A 156 -27.77 -10.12 14.92
CA LEU A 156 -28.16 -11.50 14.67
C LEU A 156 -26.99 -12.49 14.70
N HIS A 157 -25.74 -12.03 14.72
CA HIS A 157 -24.57 -12.93 14.74
C HIS A 157 -24.60 -13.88 15.97
N PRO A 158 -24.93 -13.43 17.20
CA PRO A 158 -25.05 -14.34 18.35
C PRO A 158 -26.13 -15.40 18.16
N TYR A 159 -27.26 -15.01 17.55
CA TYR A 159 -28.36 -15.93 17.25
C TYR A 159 -27.96 -16.99 16.21
N ILE A 160 -27.22 -16.59 15.17
CA ILE A 160 -26.70 -17.52 14.16
C ILE A 160 -25.71 -18.49 14.82
N ALA A 161 -24.78 -18.00 15.64
CA ALA A 161 -23.82 -18.85 16.35
C ALA A 161 -24.52 -19.86 17.26
N GLU A 162 -25.50 -19.42 18.06
CA GLU A 162 -26.34 -20.29 18.90
C GLU A 162 -27.02 -21.38 18.06
N LYS A 163 -27.66 -21.01 16.94
CA LYS A 163 -28.33 -21.99 16.06
C LYS A 163 -27.37 -22.98 15.42
N LEU A 164 -26.17 -22.55 15.03
CA LEU A 164 -25.14 -23.44 14.51
C LEU A 164 -24.66 -24.44 15.58
N VAL A 165 -24.52 -23.99 16.84
CA VAL A 165 -24.17 -24.85 17.97
C VAL A 165 -25.29 -25.83 18.33
N GLU A 166 -26.53 -25.36 18.42
CA GLU A 166 -27.72 -26.20 18.71
C GLU A 166 -27.93 -27.32 17.68
N ASN A 167 -27.57 -27.07 16.41
CA ASN A 167 -27.65 -28.06 15.34
C ASN A 167 -26.32 -28.81 15.13
N GLU A 168 -25.34 -28.61 16.02
CA GLU A 168 -24.04 -29.29 16.04
C GLU A 168 -23.13 -29.00 14.81
N TYR A 169 -23.40 -27.94 14.05
CA TYR A 169 -22.55 -27.49 12.93
C TYR A 169 -21.45 -26.53 13.40
N ILE A 170 -20.56 -27.07 14.24
CA ILE A 170 -19.48 -26.32 14.90
C ILE A 170 -18.35 -25.95 13.94
N LEU A 171 -17.98 -26.87 13.04
CA LEU A 171 -16.82 -26.66 12.18
C LEU A 171 -16.97 -25.42 11.26
N PRO A 172 -18.12 -25.21 10.57
CA PRO A 172 -18.33 -23.98 9.80
C PRO A 172 -18.36 -22.72 10.67
N LEU A 173 -18.89 -22.80 11.89
CA LEU A 173 -18.85 -21.69 12.85
C LEU A 173 -17.40 -21.30 13.17
N LEU A 174 -16.56 -22.26 13.56
CA LEU A 174 -15.16 -21.99 13.91
C LEU A 174 -14.39 -21.44 12.71
N GLN A 175 -14.56 -22.03 11.52
CA GLN A 175 -13.89 -21.59 10.29
C GLN A 175 -14.26 -20.16 9.87
N ASN A 176 -15.42 -19.66 10.30
CA ASN A 176 -15.91 -18.32 9.98
C ASN A 176 -16.04 -17.41 11.21
N LEU A 177 -15.57 -17.85 12.38
CA LEU A 177 -15.70 -17.11 13.64
C LEU A 177 -15.21 -15.65 13.57
N PRO A 178 -14.14 -15.31 12.82
CA PRO A 178 -13.70 -13.92 12.69
C PRO A 178 -14.73 -12.98 12.05
N SER A 179 -15.72 -13.52 11.34
CA SER A 179 -16.80 -12.74 10.73
C SER A 179 -18.00 -12.55 11.67
N PHE A 180 -18.04 -13.24 12.80
CA PHE A 180 -19.07 -13.09 13.81
C PHE A 180 -18.73 -11.93 14.75
N GLU A 181 -19.76 -11.25 15.25
CA GLU A 181 -19.62 -10.10 16.14
C GLU A 181 -20.59 -10.25 17.31
N GLY A 182 -20.20 -9.79 18.50
CA GLY A 182 -21.05 -9.84 19.70
C GLY A 182 -21.33 -11.25 20.23
N VAL A 183 -20.64 -12.29 19.74
CA VAL A 183 -20.74 -13.65 20.25
C VAL A 183 -20.08 -13.73 21.63
N ASP A 184 -20.78 -14.31 22.61
CA ASP A 184 -20.22 -14.59 23.93
C ASP A 184 -19.22 -15.76 23.82
N ASN A 185 -17.97 -15.39 23.58
CA ASN A 185 -16.84 -16.30 23.42
C ASN A 185 -16.63 -17.21 24.65
N LYS A 186 -16.91 -16.71 25.85
CA LYS A 186 -16.82 -17.50 27.08
C LYS A 186 -17.91 -18.58 27.11
N ALA A 187 -19.16 -18.19 26.88
CA ALA A 187 -20.28 -19.14 26.83
C ALA A 187 -20.09 -20.18 25.71
N LEU A 188 -19.67 -19.72 24.52
CA LEU A 188 -19.37 -20.60 23.38
C LEU A 188 -18.27 -21.60 23.73
N SER A 189 -17.14 -21.15 24.29
CA SER A 189 -16.04 -22.04 24.66
C SER A 189 -16.46 -23.16 25.62
N LYS A 190 -17.36 -22.86 26.57
CA LYS A 190 -17.93 -23.85 27.48
C LYS A 190 -18.82 -24.86 26.75
N GLN A 191 -19.74 -24.38 25.92
CA GLN A 191 -20.64 -25.23 25.13
C GLN A 191 -19.85 -26.17 24.21
N LEU A 192 -18.76 -25.69 23.61
CA LEU A 192 -17.88 -26.50 22.77
C LEU A 192 -17.24 -27.64 23.55
N VAL A 193 -16.80 -27.43 24.80
CA VAL A 193 -16.26 -28.51 25.63
C VAL A 193 -17.33 -29.52 25.99
N ASP A 194 -18.53 -29.08 26.35
CA ASP A 194 -19.65 -29.97 26.67
C ASP A 194 -19.99 -30.88 25.47
N LEU A 195 -19.98 -30.34 24.25
CA LEU A 195 -20.17 -31.12 23.02
C LEU A 195 -19.02 -32.10 22.75
N LEU A 196 -17.77 -31.62 22.85
CA LEU A 196 -16.56 -32.40 22.58
C LEU A 196 -16.30 -33.52 23.59
N THR A 197 -16.95 -33.47 24.75
CA THR A 197 -16.88 -34.52 25.78
C THR A 197 -18.05 -35.50 25.73
N SER A 198 -19.02 -35.29 24.82
CA SER A 198 -20.11 -36.24 24.56
C SER A 198 -19.62 -37.45 23.75
N ASP A 199 -20.11 -38.64 24.06
CA ASP A 199 -19.71 -39.90 23.40
C ASP A 199 -20.10 -39.94 21.91
N GLU A 200 -21.03 -39.10 21.47
CA GLU A 200 -21.52 -39.06 20.08
C GLU A 200 -20.54 -38.37 19.11
N TYR A 201 -19.62 -37.53 19.60
CA TYR A 201 -18.78 -36.66 18.77
C TYR A 201 -17.37 -37.18 18.45
N PHE A 202 -17.07 -38.43 18.81
CA PHE A 202 -15.70 -38.96 18.77
C PHE A 202 -15.05 -38.95 17.36
N ARG A 203 -15.85 -39.02 16.27
CA ARG A 203 -15.30 -39.07 14.90
C ARG A 203 -14.77 -37.72 14.40
N ASP A 204 -15.42 -36.62 14.76
CA ASP A 204 -15.06 -35.27 14.28
C ASP A 204 -14.33 -34.44 15.33
N ALA A 205 -14.23 -34.95 16.57
CA ALA A 205 -13.55 -34.28 17.69
C ALA A 205 -12.14 -33.81 17.35
N LEU A 206 -11.32 -34.62 16.66
CA LEU A 206 -9.94 -34.22 16.29
C LEU A 206 -9.91 -33.02 15.32
N LEU A 207 -10.86 -32.97 14.38
CA LEU A 207 -10.95 -31.88 13.42
C LEU A 207 -11.43 -30.59 14.09
N ILE A 208 -12.44 -30.71 14.98
CA ILE A 208 -12.95 -29.59 15.77
C ILE A 208 -11.90 -29.10 16.76
N GLU A 209 -11.20 -29.99 17.48
CA GLU A 209 -10.08 -29.64 18.38
C GLU A 209 -8.99 -28.87 17.62
N SER A 210 -8.65 -29.31 16.41
CA SER A 210 -7.67 -28.66 15.55
C SER A 210 -8.11 -27.25 15.10
N GLU A 211 -9.36 -27.09 14.66
CA GLU A 211 -9.88 -25.76 14.27
C GLU A 211 -10.11 -24.85 15.47
N LEU A 212 -10.59 -25.37 16.60
CA LEU A 212 -10.76 -24.62 17.84
C LEU A 212 -9.42 -24.08 18.34
N GLY A 213 -8.36 -24.90 18.29
CA GLY A 213 -7.01 -24.47 18.63
C GLY A 213 -6.47 -23.37 17.71
N LYS A 214 -6.90 -23.31 16.44
CA LYS A 214 -6.50 -22.25 15.50
C LYS A 214 -7.29 -20.96 15.66
N THR A 215 -8.50 -21.02 16.20
CA THR A 215 -9.48 -19.92 16.20
C THR A 215 -9.59 -19.24 17.55
N ILE A 216 -8.91 -19.75 18.58
CA ILE A 216 -8.97 -19.21 19.94
C ILE A 216 -8.37 -17.81 20.06
N ASP A 217 -7.51 -17.40 19.12
CA ASP A 217 -7.02 -16.02 19.03
C ASP A 217 -8.11 -15.01 18.66
N HIS A 218 -9.24 -15.47 18.11
CA HIS A 218 -10.43 -14.66 17.89
C HIS A 218 -11.36 -14.57 19.11
N PHE A 219 -11.06 -15.29 20.19
CA PHE A 219 -11.83 -15.18 21.42
C PHE A 219 -11.33 -13.96 22.21
N ASP A 220 -12.26 -13.22 22.80
CA ASP A 220 -11.95 -12.13 23.75
C ASP A 220 -11.80 -12.66 25.18
N GLU A 221 -12.56 -13.71 25.51
CA GLU A 221 -12.55 -14.42 26.79
C GLU A 221 -12.87 -15.89 26.55
N ILE A 222 -12.33 -16.79 27.37
CA ILE A 222 -12.63 -18.22 27.34
C ILE A 222 -13.00 -18.72 28.74
N ASP A 223 -13.82 -19.76 28.80
CA ASP A 223 -14.07 -20.49 30.03
C ASP A 223 -12.83 -21.35 30.39
N PRO A 224 -12.33 -21.31 31.64
CA PRO A 224 -11.17 -22.11 32.07
C PRO A 224 -11.31 -23.62 31.85
N VAL A 225 -12.55 -24.12 31.73
CA VAL A 225 -12.83 -25.52 31.37
C VAL A 225 -12.21 -25.88 30.01
N LEU A 226 -12.14 -24.95 29.05
CA LEU A 226 -11.52 -25.19 27.75
C LEU A 226 -9.99 -25.40 27.86
N ILE A 227 -9.30 -24.61 28.69
CA ILE A 227 -7.86 -24.81 28.96
C ILE A 227 -7.63 -26.20 29.58
N THR A 228 -8.47 -26.56 30.56
CA THR A 228 -8.40 -27.88 31.22
C THR A 228 -8.61 -29.01 30.22
N TYR A 229 -9.55 -28.82 29.28
CA TYR A 229 -9.80 -29.75 28.19
C TYR A 229 -8.58 -29.89 27.27
N PHE A 230 -7.98 -28.77 26.81
CA PHE A 230 -6.78 -28.81 25.99
C PHE A 230 -5.61 -29.52 26.66
N ARG A 231 -5.37 -29.28 27.96
CA ARG A 231 -4.33 -29.97 28.73
C ARG A 231 -4.57 -31.48 28.76
N LYS A 232 -5.78 -31.88 29.17
CA LYS A 232 -6.17 -33.30 29.26
C LYS A 232 -6.08 -34.04 27.91
N ARG A 233 -6.36 -33.34 26.81
CA ARG A 233 -6.38 -33.91 25.45
C ARG A 233 -5.06 -33.74 24.70
N GLY A 234 -4.14 -32.93 25.22
CA GLY A 234 -2.87 -32.62 24.55
C GLY A 234 -3.04 -31.77 23.28
N VAL A 235 -4.01 -30.86 23.25
CA VAL A 235 -4.28 -30.02 22.07
C VAL A 235 -3.25 -28.89 21.99
N GLN A 236 -2.15 -29.15 21.28
CA GLN A 236 -0.95 -28.28 21.24
C GLN A 236 -1.27 -26.85 20.82
N ARG A 237 -1.97 -26.66 19.69
CA ARG A 237 -2.35 -25.32 19.20
C ARG A 237 -3.22 -24.58 20.21
N GLY A 238 -4.15 -25.27 20.85
CA GLY A 238 -4.99 -24.69 21.90
C GLY A 238 -4.17 -24.12 23.05
N ILE A 239 -3.17 -24.87 23.54
CA ILE A 239 -2.25 -24.40 24.59
C ILE A 239 -1.37 -23.24 24.10
N HIS A 240 -0.73 -23.38 22.94
CA HIS A 240 0.10 -22.32 22.35
C HIS A 240 -0.67 -21.00 22.24
N HIS A 241 -1.81 -21.00 21.55
CA HIS A 241 -2.60 -19.79 21.36
C HIS A 241 -3.21 -19.29 22.67
N SER A 242 -3.54 -20.15 23.64
CA SER A 242 -4.00 -19.71 24.97
C SER A 242 -2.92 -18.98 25.77
N ILE A 243 -1.65 -19.40 25.67
CA ILE A 243 -0.52 -18.68 26.28
C ILE A 243 -0.30 -17.36 25.52
N LYS A 244 -0.30 -17.39 24.19
CA LYS A 244 -0.11 -16.19 23.36
C LYS A 244 -1.17 -15.12 23.65
N MET A 245 -2.43 -15.51 23.74
CA MET A 245 -3.55 -14.64 24.12
C MET A 245 -3.57 -14.31 25.63
N GLY A 246 -2.67 -14.96 26.40
CA GLY A 246 -2.53 -14.89 27.85
C GLY A 246 -3.81 -15.22 28.63
N PHE A 247 -4.62 -16.13 28.08
CA PHE A 247 -5.59 -16.91 28.85
C PHE A 247 -4.86 -17.88 29.81
N ILE A 248 -3.61 -18.22 29.50
CA ILE A 248 -2.66 -18.88 30.40
C ILE A 248 -1.52 -17.90 30.71
N GLU A 249 -1.64 -17.17 31.82
CA GLU A 249 -0.65 -16.18 32.24
C GLU A 249 0.64 -16.84 32.78
N TYR A 250 0.48 -17.95 33.49
CA TYR A 250 1.58 -18.72 34.10
C TYR A 250 1.61 -20.14 33.51
N PRO A 251 2.26 -20.34 32.35
CA PRO A 251 2.34 -21.67 31.76
C PRO A 251 3.17 -22.59 32.64
N THR A 252 2.79 -23.86 32.67
CA THR A 252 3.34 -24.87 33.58
C THR A 252 4.23 -25.86 32.85
N ARG A 253 4.93 -26.73 33.59
CA ARG A 253 5.67 -27.85 33.00
C ARG A 253 4.81 -28.73 32.09
N GLU A 254 3.55 -28.97 32.46
CA GLU A 254 2.62 -29.75 31.63
C GLU A 254 2.40 -29.09 30.26
N ASP A 255 2.24 -27.76 30.23
CA ASP A 255 2.07 -27.00 29.00
C ASP A 255 3.32 -27.10 28.11
N PHE A 256 4.52 -27.05 28.70
CA PHE A 256 5.78 -27.26 27.97
C PHE A 256 5.87 -28.66 27.37
N ASP A 257 5.48 -29.69 28.12
CA ASP A 257 5.54 -31.08 27.65
C ASP A 257 4.50 -31.34 26.53
N ILE A 258 3.36 -30.63 26.52
CA ILE A 258 2.34 -30.69 25.45
C ILE A 258 2.83 -30.04 24.15
N LEU A 259 3.54 -28.91 24.22
CA LEU A 259 4.14 -28.24 23.06
C LEU A 259 5.42 -28.96 22.59
N SER A 260 6.01 -29.70 23.52
CA SER A 260 7.10 -30.66 23.44
C SER A 260 7.27 -31.54 22.19
N PRO A 261 6.25 -32.33 21.80
CA PRO A 261 6.35 -33.61 21.11
C PRO A 261 7.26 -33.68 19.89
N LYS A 262 7.77 -34.88 19.60
CA LYS A 262 8.69 -35.13 18.46
C LYS A 262 8.13 -34.67 17.10
N TYR A 263 6.81 -34.59 16.96
CA TYR A 263 6.13 -34.22 15.71
C TYR A 263 5.37 -32.89 15.81
N SER A 264 5.74 -32.01 16.75
CA SER A 264 5.16 -30.67 16.85
C SER A 264 5.46 -29.82 15.60
N ALA A 265 4.62 -28.81 15.35
CA ALA A 265 4.88 -27.88 14.26
C ALA A 265 6.14 -27.05 14.57
N MET A 266 6.89 -26.66 13.54
CA MET A 266 8.10 -25.83 13.70
C MET A 266 7.82 -24.52 14.46
N LYS A 267 6.62 -23.96 14.30
CA LYS A 267 6.16 -22.76 15.03
C LYS A 267 6.05 -22.98 16.54
N ASP A 268 5.73 -24.19 16.99
CA ASP A 268 5.65 -24.49 18.42
C ASP A 268 7.05 -24.58 19.04
N PHE A 269 8.02 -25.14 18.30
CA PHE A 269 9.42 -25.13 18.74
C PHE A 269 10.02 -23.73 18.76
N ASP A 270 9.68 -22.90 17.77
CA ASP A 270 10.09 -21.49 17.73
C ASP A 270 9.55 -20.72 18.94
N PHE A 271 8.27 -20.91 19.25
CA PHE A 271 7.64 -20.38 20.46
C PHE A 271 8.33 -20.86 21.74
N LEU A 272 8.62 -22.16 21.86
CA LEU A 272 9.34 -22.71 23.01
C LEU A 272 10.76 -22.15 23.13
N ALA A 273 11.49 -22.00 22.03
CA ALA A 273 12.85 -21.45 22.04
C ALA A 273 12.89 -19.99 22.50
N GLN A 274 11.87 -19.22 22.14
CA GLN A 274 11.73 -17.82 22.57
C GLN A 274 11.29 -17.68 24.04
N TYR A 275 10.40 -18.56 24.51
CA TYR A 275 9.64 -18.35 25.76
C TYR A 275 9.75 -19.47 26.80
N TRP A 276 10.68 -20.42 26.67
CA TRP A 276 10.84 -21.54 27.61
C TRP A 276 10.96 -21.09 29.08
N ASN A 277 11.56 -19.91 29.32
CA ASN A 277 11.79 -19.36 30.65
C ASN A 277 10.51 -18.91 31.36
N ARG A 278 9.38 -18.85 30.65
CA ARG A 278 8.06 -18.55 31.22
C ARG A 278 7.37 -19.77 31.82
N PHE A 279 7.81 -20.98 31.46
CA PHE A 279 7.19 -22.23 31.91
C PHE A 279 7.68 -22.61 33.31
N GLU A 280 6.77 -22.60 34.27
CA GLU A 280 7.08 -22.97 35.66
C GLU A 280 7.58 -24.43 35.72
N GLY A 281 8.76 -24.63 36.31
CA GLY A 281 9.37 -25.94 36.46
C GLY A 281 10.17 -26.45 35.25
N VAL A 282 10.43 -25.60 34.25
CA VAL A 282 11.35 -25.90 33.14
C VAL A 282 12.68 -25.19 33.36
N SER A 283 13.77 -25.96 33.44
CA SER A 283 15.11 -25.39 33.47
C SER A 283 15.65 -25.11 32.07
N GLU A 284 16.58 -24.15 31.96
CA GLU A 284 17.29 -23.84 30.70
C GLU A 284 17.89 -25.08 30.06
N ARG A 285 18.49 -25.94 30.89
CA ARG A 285 19.09 -27.19 30.44
C ARG A 285 18.07 -28.10 29.77
N GLU A 286 16.91 -28.28 30.39
CA GLU A 286 15.89 -29.16 29.83
C GLU A 286 15.34 -28.63 28.51
N ALA A 287 15.04 -27.32 28.45
CA ALA A 287 14.58 -26.68 27.23
C ALA A 287 15.62 -26.80 26.10
N PHE A 288 16.89 -26.56 26.40
CA PHE A 288 17.99 -26.74 25.45
C PHE A 288 18.05 -28.17 24.93
N GLU A 289 18.04 -29.19 25.80
CA GLU A 289 18.11 -30.59 25.38
C GLU A 289 16.94 -30.99 24.47
N VAL A 290 15.72 -30.55 24.81
CA VAL A 290 14.52 -30.82 24.01
C VAL A 290 14.64 -30.19 22.62
N LEU A 291 15.03 -28.93 22.53
CA LEU A 291 15.17 -28.23 21.25
C LEU A 291 16.35 -28.78 20.44
N TYR A 292 17.46 -29.10 21.08
CA TYR A 292 18.63 -29.68 20.43
C TYR A 292 18.31 -31.05 19.81
N GLU A 293 17.56 -31.90 20.52
CA GLU A 293 17.17 -33.22 20.04
C GLU A 293 16.10 -33.15 18.94
N ARG A 294 15.11 -32.27 19.09
CA ARG A 294 13.90 -32.28 18.24
C ARG A 294 13.95 -31.29 17.09
N CYS A 295 14.53 -30.11 17.30
CA CYS A 295 14.59 -29.04 16.30
C CYS A 295 15.85 -28.16 16.43
N PRO A 296 17.07 -28.71 16.21
CA PRO A 296 18.31 -27.97 16.44
C PRO A 296 18.45 -26.71 15.56
N LYS A 297 17.79 -26.66 14.39
CA LYS A 297 17.75 -25.45 13.54
C LYS A 297 17.14 -24.26 14.30
N VAL A 298 16.00 -24.46 14.96
CA VAL A 298 15.33 -23.42 15.75
C VAL A 298 16.19 -23.04 16.97
N LEU A 299 16.81 -24.01 17.63
CA LEU A 299 17.71 -23.73 18.75
C LEU A 299 18.85 -22.79 18.34
N PHE A 300 19.47 -23.01 17.18
CA PHE A 300 20.59 -22.19 16.72
C PHE A 300 20.17 -20.74 16.43
N ALA A 301 18.97 -20.53 15.88
CA ALA A 301 18.40 -19.20 15.69
C ALA A 301 18.17 -18.45 17.01
N HIS A 302 17.86 -19.17 18.08
CA HIS A 302 17.54 -18.59 19.40
C HIS A 302 18.60 -18.81 20.46
N LEU A 303 19.84 -19.10 20.08
CA LEU A 303 20.89 -19.46 21.05
C LEU A 303 21.16 -18.35 22.08
N GLY A 304 20.91 -17.09 21.73
CA GLY A 304 20.98 -15.96 22.66
C GLY A 304 20.00 -16.05 23.85
N ARG A 305 18.96 -16.89 23.77
CA ARG A 305 18.02 -17.19 24.87
C ARG A 305 18.53 -18.29 25.81
N PHE A 306 19.72 -18.85 25.56
CA PHE A 306 20.35 -19.92 26.34
C PHE A 306 21.75 -19.50 26.84
N PRO A 307 21.83 -18.53 27.77
CA PRO A 307 23.10 -17.94 28.22
C PRO A 307 24.06 -18.92 28.93
N SER A 308 23.57 -20.07 29.41
CA SER A 308 24.41 -21.11 30.02
C SER A 308 25.21 -21.92 29.00
N TYR A 309 24.91 -21.77 27.69
CA TYR A 309 25.54 -22.53 26.61
C TYR A 309 26.41 -21.61 25.76
N SER A 310 27.73 -21.83 25.81
CA SER A 310 28.66 -21.10 24.95
C SER A 310 28.50 -21.54 23.49
N VAL A 311 28.73 -20.62 22.55
CA VAL A 311 28.72 -20.94 21.11
C VAL A 311 29.70 -22.07 20.82
N GLU A 312 30.89 -22.05 21.42
CA GLU A 312 31.93 -23.05 21.24
C GLU A 312 31.49 -24.45 21.66
N ASP A 313 30.80 -24.58 22.81
CA ASP A 313 30.29 -25.86 23.30
C ASP A 313 29.19 -26.42 22.39
N VAL A 314 28.27 -25.56 21.95
CA VAL A 314 27.18 -25.93 21.03
C VAL A 314 27.74 -26.41 19.71
N LEU A 315 28.71 -25.68 19.14
CA LEU A 315 29.37 -26.08 17.90
C LEU A 315 30.12 -27.42 18.04
N SER A 316 30.85 -27.62 19.14
CA SER A 316 31.56 -28.87 19.40
C SER A 316 30.60 -30.06 19.49
N ARG A 317 29.49 -29.88 20.20
CA ARG A 317 28.44 -30.90 20.35
C ARG A 317 27.75 -31.20 19.02
N ALA A 318 27.30 -30.17 18.30
CA ALA A 318 26.62 -30.31 17.02
C ALA A 318 27.49 -30.98 15.95
N GLN A 319 28.80 -30.72 15.95
CA GLN A 319 29.76 -31.42 15.08
C GLN A 319 29.88 -32.90 15.42
N LYS A 320 29.93 -33.23 16.72
CA LYS A 320 29.98 -34.63 17.19
C LYS A 320 28.71 -35.40 16.81
N ASP A 321 27.56 -34.73 16.84
CA ASP A 321 26.25 -35.32 16.51
C ASP A 321 25.92 -35.22 15.01
N HIS A 322 26.91 -34.87 14.17
CA HIS A 322 26.79 -34.78 12.72
C HIS A 322 25.72 -33.78 12.20
N LEU A 323 25.41 -32.73 12.96
CA LEU A 323 24.47 -31.65 12.59
C LEU A 323 25.12 -30.56 11.70
N VAL A 324 26.11 -30.93 10.89
CA VAL A 324 26.87 -29.99 10.03
C VAL A 324 25.94 -29.25 9.06
N GLU A 325 24.91 -29.92 8.56
CA GLU A 325 23.88 -29.33 7.71
C GLU A 325 23.15 -28.17 8.39
N ALA A 326 22.59 -28.44 9.58
CA ALA A 326 21.86 -27.45 10.36
C ALA A 326 22.74 -26.28 10.79
N LEU A 327 24.00 -26.54 11.14
CA LEU A 327 24.97 -25.49 11.48
C LEU A 327 25.29 -24.58 10.29
N GLY A 328 25.47 -25.15 9.10
CA GLY A 328 25.76 -24.38 7.88
C GLY A 328 24.60 -23.49 7.45
N MET A 329 23.39 -24.04 7.43
CA MET A 329 22.16 -23.31 7.05
C MET A 329 21.86 -22.13 7.98
N ASN A 330 22.27 -22.22 9.25
CA ASN A 330 22.00 -21.21 10.28
C ASN A 330 23.25 -20.40 10.64
N ALA A 331 24.29 -20.41 9.80
CA ALA A 331 25.56 -19.78 10.11
C ALA A 331 25.42 -18.28 10.44
N HIS A 332 24.48 -17.58 9.80
CA HIS A 332 24.21 -16.14 10.01
C HIS A 332 23.78 -15.81 11.45
N HIS A 333 23.20 -16.76 12.20
CA HIS A 333 22.85 -16.58 13.61
C HIS A 333 24.05 -16.67 14.58
N PHE A 334 25.22 -17.09 14.08
CA PHE A 334 26.44 -17.19 14.90
C PHE A 334 27.32 -15.94 14.78
N PRO A 335 28.17 -15.64 15.78
CA PRO A 335 29.15 -14.56 15.69
C PRO A 335 30.03 -14.68 14.43
N GLU A 336 30.35 -13.54 13.81
CA GLU A 336 31.09 -13.43 12.54
C GLU A 336 32.31 -14.36 12.46
N LYS A 337 33.07 -14.48 13.56
CA LYS A 337 34.27 -15.33 13.65
C LYS A 337 34.03 -16.82 13.31
N TYR A 338 32.79 -17.30 13.36
CA TYR A 338 32.42 -18.69 13.03
C TYR A 338 31.80 -18.86 11.65
N GLN A 339 31.12 -17.83 11.14
CA GLN A 339 30.21 -17.94 10.01
C GLN A 339 30.87 -18.61 8.80
N ASN A 340 32.03 -18.09 8.35
CA ASN A 340 32.77 -18.66 7.23
C ASN A 340 33.09 -20.15 7.42
N LYS A 341 33.57 -20.56 8.60
CA LYS A 341 33.95 -21.96 8.83
C LYS A 341 32.75 -22.90 8.82
N LEU A 342 31.60 -22.45 9.33
CA LEU A 342 30.36 -23.23 9.30
C LEU A 342 29.86 -23.42 7.87
N VAL A 343 29.85 -22.33 7.09
CA VAL A 343 29.50 -22.34 5.67
C VAL A 343 30.45 -23.23 4.86
N GLU A 344 31.76 -23.12 5.07
CA GLU A 344 32.75 -23.97 4.40
C GLU A 344 32.55 -25.45 4.70
N ASN A 345 32.34 -25.80 5.98
CA ASN A 345 32.11 -27.19 6.37
C ASN A 345 30.85 -27.76 5.73
N PHE A 346 29.78 -26.96 5.69
CA PHE A 346 28.53 -27.34 5.02
C PHE A 346 28.73 -27.56 3.53
N LEU A 347 29.32 -26.62 2.81
CA LEU A 347 29.55 -26.75 1.37
C LEU A 347 30.49 -27.91 1.02
N ARG A 348 31.45 -28.24 1.90
CA ARG A 348 32.30 -29.44 1.76
C ARG A 348 31.52 -30.74 1.92
N SER A 349 30.51 -30.75 2.78
CA SER A 349 29.68 -31.93 3.08
C SER A 349 28.49 -32.08 2.12
N PHE A 350 27.96 -30.98 1.58
CA PHE A 350 26.69 -30.92 0.84
C PHE A 350 26.83 -30.07 -0.43
N SER A 351 27.70 -30.49 -1.35
CA SER A 351 28.11 -29.72 -2.52
C SER A 351 27.02 -29.35 -3.53
N ARG A 352 25.76 -29.75 -3.32
CA ARG A 352 24.60 -29.42 -4.19
C ARG A 352 23.54 -28.54 -3.52
N ASP A 353 23.65 -28.28 -2.21
CA ASP A 353 22.61 -27.55 -1.45
C ASP A 353 23.00 -26.08 -1.19
N GLY A 354 23.94 -25.54 -1.98
CA GLY A 354 24.41 -24.15 -1.87
C GLY A 354 23.30 -23.09 -2.03
N TYR A 355 22.20 -23.45 -2.68
CA TYR A 355 21.02 -22.58 -2.86
C TYR A 355 20.43 -22.08 -1.52
N ILE A 356 20.55 -22.85 -0.44
CA ILE A 356 20.01 -22.43 0.86
C ILE A 356 20.89 -21.36 1.52
N ILE A 357 22.21 -21.37 1.29
CA ILE A 357 23.08 -20.30 1.79
C ILE A 357 22.80 -19.00 1.04
N ILE A 358 22.50 -19.09 -0.26
CA ILE A 358 22.24 -17.95 -1.13
C ILE A 358 21.16 -17.03 -0.57
N SER A 359 20.08 -17.58 0.01
CA SER A 359 19.01 -16.77 0.60
C SER A 359 19.41 -15.98 1.86
N HIS A 360 20.58 -16.30 2.46
CA HIS A 360 21.08 -15.66 3.69
C HIS A 360 22.42 -14.96 3.48
N LEU A 361 22.89 -14.79 2.23
CA LEU A 361 24.21 -14.21 1.96
C LEU A 361 24.37 -12.82 2.56
N GLY A 362 23.35 -11.96 2.47
CA GLY A 362 23.40 -10.60 3.03
C GLY A 362 23.56 -10.52 4.54
N GLU A 363 23.32 -11.62 5.26
CA GLU A 363 23.45 -11.72 6.72
C GLU A 363 24.79 -12.37 7.15
N LEU A 364 25.61 -12.77 6.18
CA LEU A 364 26.90 -13.42 6.41
C LEU A 364 28.04 -12.42 6.23
N HIS A 365 29.13 -12.64 6.96
CA HIS A 365 30.31 -11.79 6.92
C HIS A 365 31.60 -12.62 6.88
N GLY A 366 32.61 -12.08 6.21
CA GLY A 366 33.95 -12.67 6.15
C GLY A 366 34.02 -14.00 5.40
N LEU A 367 33.15 -14.23 4.41
CA LEU A 367 33.19 -15.45 3.59
C LEU A 367 34.47 -15.53 2.74
N SER A 368 35.04 -16.73 2.64
CA SER A 368 36.33 -16.96 2.00
C SER A 368 36.25 -17.12 0.48
N ALA A 369 37.41 -17.06 -0.18
CA ALA A 369 37.53 -17.34 -1.61
C ALA A 369 37.07 -18.76 -1.98
N PHE A 370 37.15 -19.72 -1.05
CA PHE A 370 36.65 -21.07 -1.27
C PHE A 370 35.12 -21.09 -1.36
N VAL A 371 34.43 -20.41 -0.43
CA VAL A 371 32.97 -20.27 -0.46
C VAL A 371 32.54 -19.54 -1.73
N ALA A 372 33.20 -18.43 -2.05
CA ALA A 372 32.93 -17.67 -3.27
C ALA A 372 33.05 -18.55 -4.53
N LYS A 373 34.13 -19.33 -4.65
CA LYS A 373 34.34 -20.21 -5.80
C LYS A 373 33.24 -21.26 -5.99
N ILE A 374 32.73 -21.82 -4.89
CA ILE A 374 31.62 -22.80 -4.97
C ILE A 374 30.35 -22.10 -5.41
N LEU A 375 29.98 -21.00 -4.73
CA LEU A 375 28.73 -20.29 -5.00
C LEU A 375 28.71 -19.61 -6.38
N LEU A 376 29.87 -19.18 -6.91
CA LEU A 376 29.99 -18.61 -8.26
C LEU A 376 29.56 -19.59 -9.34
N GLY A 377 29.70 -20.90 -9.10
CA GLY A 377 29.23 -21.95 -10.01
C GLY A 377 27.71 -22.15 -9.98
N ASP A 378 27.06 -21.79 -8.87
CA ASP A 378 25.64 -22.06 -8.61
C ASP A 378 24.75 -20.82 -8.80
N SER A 379 25.17 -19.64 -8.35
CA SER A 379 24.43 -18.39 -8.50
C SER A 379 25.34 -17.14 -8.38
N ALA A 380 25.85 -16.68 -9.51
CA ALA A 380 26.63 -15.44 -9.57
C ALA A 380 25.79 -14.20 -9.20
N ILE A 381 24.50 -14.19 -9.56
CA ILE A 381 23.52 -13.12 -9.25
C ILE A 381 23.48 -12.82 -7.76
N ALA A 382 23.32 -13.86 -6.93
CA ALA A 382 23.24 -13.69 -5.49
C ALA A 382 24.53 -13.12 -4.88
N ILE A 383 25.69 -13.50 -5.43
CA ILE A 383 26.98 -12.98 -4.97
C ILE A 383 27.12 -11.49 -5.27
N LEU A 384 26.69 -11.06 -6.46
CA LEU A 384 26.79 -9.66 -6.87
C LEU A 384 25.98 -8.74 -5.95
N GLY A 385 24.80 -9.17 -5.52
CA GLY A 385 23.99 -8.43 -4.54
C GLY A 385 24.59 -8.38 -3.13
N HIS A 386 25.57 -9.23 -2.81
CA HIS A 386 26.07 -9.45 -1.46
C HIS A 386 27.59 -9.49 -1.37
N LEU A 387 28.30 -8.72 -2.20
CA LEU A 387 29.77 -8.69 -2.24
C LEU A 387 30.41 -8.34 -0.88
N SER A 388 29.76 -7.48 -0.10
CA SER A 388 30.20 -7.08 1.25
C SER A 388 30.28 -8.24 2.25
N SER A 389 29.62 -9.37 1.94
CA SER A 389 29.60 -10.57 2.79
C SER A 389 30.90 -11.35 2.74
N PHE A 390 31.74 -11.08 1.73
CA PHE A 390 33.00 -11.77 1.49
C PHE A 390 34.20 -10.98 2.00
N LEU A 391 35.29 -11.67 2.33
CA LEU A 391 36.56 -11.03 2.65
C LEU A 391 37.07 -10.20 1.47
N PRO A 392 37.83 -9.11 1.72
CA PRO A 392 38.52 -8.39 0.65
C PRO A 392 39.31 -9.36 -0.23
N GLU A 393 39.20 -9.20 -1.54
CA GLU A 393 39.88 -10.04 -2.56
C GLU A 393 39.43 -11.51 -2.62
N ALA A 394 38.45 -11.94 -1.81
CA ALA A 394 37.90 -13.30 -1.90
C ALA A 394 37.20 -13.56 -3.24
N ILE A 395 36.66 -12.50 -3.85
CA ILE A 395 36.06 -12.52 -5.18
C ILE A 395 36.94 -11.68 -6.10
N ASN A 396 37.43 -12.30 -7.17
CA ASN A 396 38.02 -11.54 -8.27
C ASN A 396 36.91 -10.83 -9.04
N GLN A 397 36.87 -9.51 -8.91
CA GLN A 397 35.83 -8.67 -9.50
C GLN A 397 35.84 -8.70 -11.03
N SER A 398 37.00 -8.86 -11.67
CA SER A 398 37.05 -9.04 -13.12
C SER A 398 36.40 -10.36 -13.51
N ASP A 399 36.75 -11.45 -12.82
CA ASP A 399 36.18 -12.78 -13.10
C ASP A 399 34.67 -12.77 -12.87
N LEU A 400 34.18 -12.08 -11.83
CA LEU A 400 32.75 -11.91 -11.59
C LEU A 400 32.07 -11.19 -12.76
N VAL A 401 32.59 -10.04 -13.18
CA VAL A 401 32.05 -9.29 -14.33
C VAL A 401 32.07 -10.14 -15.59
N ASP A 402 33.16 -10.86 -15.83
CA ASP A 402 33.30 -11.73 -17.01
C ASP A 402 32.28 -12.89 -16.95
N ILE A 403 32.02 -13.47 -15.77
CA ILE A 403 30.94 -14.46 -15.58
C ILE A 403 29.58 -13.85 -15.91
N PHE A 404 29.25 -12.67 -15.37
CA PHE A 404 27.94 -12.03 -15.62
C PHE A 404 27.69 -11.73 -17.09
N ILE A 405 28.71 -11.17 -17.76
CA ILE A 405 28.70 -10.91 -19.19
C ILE A 405 28.37 -12.19 -19.96
N VAL A 406 28.96 -13.33 -19.58
CA VAL A 406 28.81 -14.59 -20.29
C VAL A 406 27.49 -15.31 -19.97
N SER A 407 26.96 -15.19 -18.75
CA SER A 407 26.00 -16.19 -18.23
C SER A 407 24.68 -15.65 -17.67
N HIS A 408 24.56 -14.37 -17.30
CA HIS A 408 23.41 -13.90 -16.51
C HIS A 408 22.79 -12.57 -16.99
N GLY A 409 23.37 -11.90 -17.98
CA GLY A 409 22.92 -10.57 -18.41
C GLY A 409 23.64 -9.46 -17.65
N ILE A 410 24.08 -8.45 -18.37
CA ILE A 410 24.85 -7.31 -17.86
C ILE A 410 23.99 -6.27 -17.12
N GLU A 411 22.66 -6.31 -17.27
CA GLU A 411 21.70 -5.46 -16.57
C GLU A 411 21.85 -5.56 -15.05
N TYR A 412 22.19 -6.73 -14.51
CA TYR A 412 22.38 -6.95 -13.07
C TYR A 412 23.60 -6.22 -12.52
N LEU A 413 24.54 -5.77 -13.37
CA LEU A 413 25.70 -4.97 -12.95
C LEU A 413 25.37 -3.49 -12.73
N PHE A 414 24.14 -3.05 -13.01
CA PHE A 414 23.73 -1.66 -12.89
C PHE A 414 22.55 -1.48 -11.92
N PRO A 415 22.65 -0.57 -10.93
CA PRO A 415 23.80 0.27 -10.61
C PRO A 415 25.00 -0.56 -10.14
N LEU A 416 26.21 -0.07 -10.43
CA LEU A 416 27.44 -0.76 -10.03
C LEU A 416 27.48 -0.88 -8.49
N PRO A 417 27.58 -2.11 -7.94
CA PRO A 417 27.84 -2.29 -6.52
C PRO A 417 29.05 -1.47 -6.08
N LYS A 418 28.99 -0.90 -4.88
CA LYS A 418 30.02 0.00 -4.34
C LYS A 418 31.41 -0.64 -4.36
N GLU A 419 31.43 -1.96 -4.22
CA GLU A 419 32.62 -2.79 -4.22
C GLU A 419 33.25 -2.88 -5.62
N LEU A 420 32.48 -2.72 -6.71
CA LEU A 420 32.95 -2.75 -8.11
C LEU A 420 33.38 -1.38 -8.66
N THR A 421 33.49 -0.34 -7.81
CA THR A 421 33.78 1.06 -8.19
C THR A 421 35.08 1.29 -8.98
N LYS A 422 35.98 0.31 -9.03
CA LYS A 422 37.22 0.38 -9.83
C LYS A 422 37.01 0.07 -11.31
N ILE A 423 35.86 -0.50 -11.69
CA ILE A 423 35.53 -0.84 -13.08
C ILE A 423 34.54 0.20 -13.60
N SER A 424 34.87 0.88 -14.70
CA SER A 424 33.94 1.84 -15.29
C SER A 424 32.77 1.14 -15.98
N ALA A 425 31.60 1.77 -16.01
CA ALA A 425 30.46 1.28 -16.78
C ALA A 425 30.84 1.05 -18.26
N ARG A 426 31.67 1.94 -18.80
CA ARG A 426 32.23 1.85 -20.14
C ARG A 426 33.03 0.57 -20.37
N ASP A 427 33.90 0.18 -19.43
CA ASP A 427 34.70 -1.04 -19.57
C ASP A 427 33.81 -2.30 -19.59
N ILE A 428 32.74 -2.31 -18.80
CA ILE A 428 31.76 -3.40 -18.77
C ILE A 428 31.04 -3.49 -20.12
N VAL A 429 30.53 -2.35 -20.63
CA VAL A 429 29.86 -2.28 -21.94
C VAL A 429 30.80 -2.77 -23.05
N LEU A 430 32.08 -2.37 -23.01
CA LEU A 430 33.07 -2.76 -24.03
C LEU A 430 33.39 -4.26 -24.00
N LYS A 431 33.37 -4.89 -22.83
CA LYS A 431 33.65 -6.33 -22.67
C LYS A 431 32.49 -7.23 -23.10
N ALA A 432 31.27 -6.73 -23.13
CA ALA A 432 30.10 -7.61 -23.12
C ALA A 432 29.85 -8.38 -24.44
N GLU A 433 30.31 -7.90 -25.60
CA GLU A 433 30.11 -8.55 -26.92
C GLU A 433 28.70 -9.14 -27.19
N VAL A 434 27.65 -8.62 -26.54
CA VAL A 434 26.27 -9.14 -26.67
C VAL A 434 25.52 -8.40 -27.77
N LYS A 435 24.73 -9.15 -28.55
CA LYS A 435 23.77 -8.57 -29.49
C LYS A 435 22.63 -7.90 -28.71
N ASP A 436 22.29 -6.66 -29.03
CA ASP A 436 21.28 -5.83 -28.33
C ASP A 436 21.71 -5.31 -26.94
N LEU A 437 23.01 -5.38 -26.62
CA LEU A 437 23.60 -4.83 -25.39
C LEU A 437 23.15 -3.39 -25.12
N GLU A 438 23.19 -2.58 -26.17
CA GLU A 438 22.76 -1.20 -26.16
C GLU A 438 21.34 -1.02 -25.59
N ARG A 439 20.41 -1.93 -25.91
CA ARG A 439 19.02 -1.87 -25.46
C ARG A 439 18.86 -2.24 -23.99
N THR A 440 19.61 -3.23 -23.56
CA THR A 440 19.63 -3.70 -22.18
C THR A 440 20.20 -2.64 -21.23
N ILE A 441 21.19 -1.86 -21.66
CA ILE A 441 21.89 -0.88 -20.80
C ILE A 441 21.15 0.45 -20.68
N VAL A 442 20.43 0.87 -21.72
CA VAL A 442 19.82 2.20 -21.79
C VAL A 442 19.05 2.63 -20.53
N PRO A 443 18.20 1.77 -19.91
CA PRO A 443 17.50 2.13 -18.68
C PRO A 443 18.41 2.55 -17.53
N PHE A 444 19.66 2.08 -17.53
CA PHE A 444 20.66 2.28 -16.50
C PHE A 444 21.64 3.43 -16.79
N VAL A 445 21.53 4.10 -17.93
CA VAL A 445 22.44 5.18 -18.36
C VAL A 445 22.47 6.34 -17.37
N HIS A 446 21.40 6.58 -16.62
CA HIS A 446 21.37 7.61 -15.60
C HIS A 446 22.36 7.36 -14.44
N PHE A 447 22.82 6.11 -14.25
CA PHE A 447 23.89 5.77 -13.32
C PHE A 447 25.29 6.08 -13.85
N PHE A 448 25.43 6.39 -15.13
CA PHE A 448 26.72 6.59 -15.78
C PHE A 448 27.26 7.98 -15.45
N SER A 449 28.59 8.12 -15.44
CA SER A 449 29.22 9.43 -15.42
C SER A 449 28.79 10.25 -16.65
N ARG A 450 28.83 11.58 -16.57
CA ARG A 450 28.45 12.44 -17.71
C ARG A 450 29.27 12.12 -18.97
N GLU A 451 30.56 11.86 -18.80
CA GLU A 451 31.45 11.48 -19.89
C GLU A 451 31.04 10.14 -20.51
N ASP A 452 30.67 9.15 -19.69
CA ASP A 452 30.19 7.85 -20.16
C ASP A 452 28.82 7.93 -20.82
N GLN A 453 27.91 8.80 -20.35
CA GLN A 453 26.61 9.04 -21.00
C GLN A 453 26.80 9.58 -22.43
N VAL A 454 27.66 10.58 -22.59
CA VAL A 454 27.97 11.16 -23.92
C VAL A 454 28.64 10.13 -24.82
N TRP A 455 29.60 9.36 -24.29
CA TRP A 455 30.23 8.27 -25.03
C TRP A 455 29.21 7.22 -25.49
N PHE A 456 28.33 6.79 -24.59
CA PHE A 456 27.32 5.76 -24.88
C PHE A 456 26.28 6.25 -25.88
N ALA A 457 25.83 7.52 -25.77
CA ALA A 457 24.96 8.15 -26.76
C ALA A 457 25.59 8.19 -28.15
N ASN A 458 26.86 8.57 -28.25
CA ASN A 458 27.59 8.61 -29.53
C ASN A 458 27.75 7.21 -30.13
N ARG A 459 27.95 6.20 -29.28
CA ARG A 459 28.00 4.80 -29.71
C ARG A 459 26.64 4.36 -30.26
N LEU A 460 25.56 4.60 -29.52
CA LEU A 460 24.19 4.31 -29.95
C LEU A 460 23.84 5.02 -31.26
N PHE A 461 24.24 6.29 -31.40
CA PHE A 461 24.04 7.04 -32.62
C PHE A 461 24.68 6.36 -33.84
N ALA A 462 25.85 5.74 -33.64
CA ALA A 462 26.56 5.01 -34.69
C ALA A 462 26.01 3.60 -34.95
N SER A 463 25.45 2.92 -33.93
CA SER A 463 25.00 1.52 -34.02
C SER A 463 23.50 1.33 -34.22
N ASP A 464 22.65 2.04 -33.49
CA ASP A 464 21.19 1.98 -33.52
C ASP A 464 20.60 3.37 -33.25
N ARG A 465 20.64 4.21 -34.29
CA ARG A 465 20.18 5.60 -34.25
C ARG A 465 18.71 5.72 -33.82
N GLU A 466 17.85 4.84 -34.33
CA GLU A 466 16.41 4.88 -34.02
C GLU A 466 16.20 4.65 -32.52
N PHE A 467 16.89 3.65 -31.96
CA PHE A 467 16.82 3.34 -30.54
C PHE A 467 17.37 4.47 -29.65
N LEU A 468 18.44 5.17 -30.07
CA LEU A 468 18.90 6.37 -29.36
C LEU A 468 17.77 7.41 -29.26
N MET A 469 17.03 7.64 -30.35
CA MET A 469 15.96 8.64 -30.38
C MET A 469 14.84 8.30 -29.40
N TYR A 470 14.40 7.04 -29.34
CA TYR A 470 13.44 6.58 -28.32
C TYR A 470 13.98 6.67 -26.88
N SER A 471 15.30 6.77 -26.72
CA SER A 471 15.99 6.70 -25.43
C SER A 471 16.55 8.04 -24.95
N LEU A 472 16.32 9.15 -25.68
CA LEU A 472 16.93 10.45 -25.40
C LEU A 472 16.70 10.95 -23.97
N HIS A 473 15.55 10.67 -23.38
CA HIS A 473 15.19 11.05 -22.01
C HIS A 473 16.14 10.46 -20.93
N PHE A 474 16.87 9.38 -21.22
CA PHE A 474 17.88 8.82 -20.30
C PHE A 474 19.20 9.59 -20.30
N PHE A 475 19.42 10.44 -21.29
CA PHE A 475 20.66 11.18 -21.47
C PHE A 475 20.54 12.61 -20.96
N SER A 476 21.70 13.21 -20.67
CA SER A 476 21.75 14.60 -20.21
C SER A 476 23.02 15.30 -20.68
N GLY A 477 22.87 16.55 -21.11
CA GLY A 477 24.00 17.36 -21.57
C GLY A 477 24.69 16.80 -22.81
N LEU A 478 23.94 16.17 -23.72
CA LEU A 478 24.44 15.69 -25.01
C LEU A 478 24.94 16.87 -25.86
N GLU A 479 26.16 16.75 -26.37
CA GLU A 479 26.79 17.78 -27.21
C GLU A 479 26.45 17.64 -28.70
N ILE A 480 26.09 16.43 -29.14
CA ILE A 480 25.87 16.12 -30.55
C ILE A 480 24.41 15.75 -30.74
N PHE A 481 23.72 16.51 -31.60
CA PHE A 481 22.45 16.12 -32.18
C PHE A 481 22.63 15.98 -33.70
N PRO A 482 21.94 15.03 -34.37
CA PRO A 482 22.04 14.88 -35.81
C PRO A 482 21.60 16.16 -36.54
N GLN A 483 22.55 16.87 -37.14
CA GLN A 483 22.27 18.01 -38.03
C GLN A 483 21.97 17.57 -39.49
N SER A 484 21.62 16.29 -39.71
CA SER A 484 21.49 15.73 -41.08
C SER A 484 20.09 15.94 -41.68
N GLU A 485 20.02 16.24 -42.98
CA GLU A 485 18.79 16.37 -43.80
C GLU A 485 17.94 15.09 -43.91
N THR A 486 18.29 14.02 -43.18
CA THR A 486 17.72 12.66 -43.33
C THR A 486 16.96 12.16 -42.10
N LEU A 487 16.68 13.01 -41.12
CA LEU A 487 15.84 12.64 -39.98
C LEU A 487 14.41 12.37 -40.40
N SER A 488 13.84 11.26 -39.92
CA SER A 488 12.41 11.01 -40.05
C SER A 488 11.60 11.95 -39.15
N PRO A 489 10.32 12.23 -39.51
CA PRO A 489 9.43 13.02 -38.65
C PRO A 489 9.34 12.48 -37.21
N LEU A 490 9.46 11.17 -37.02
CA LEU A 490 9.40 10.55 -35.72
C LEU A 490 10.65 10.86 -34.87
N GLU A 491 11.85 10.81 -35.46
CA GLU A 491 13.09 11.15 -34.77
C GLU A 491 13.13 12.63 -34.36
N ILE A 492 12.67 13.52 -35.24
CA ILE A 492 12.49 14.94 -34.91
C ILE A 492 11.55 15.11 -33.73
N GLN A 493 10.43 14.38 -33.73
CA GLN A 493 9.48 14.41 -32.63
C GLN A 493 10.15 14.07 -31.31
N PHE A 494 10.95 13.00 -31.27
CA PHE A 494 11.66 12.59 -30.06
C PHE A 494 12.70 13.62 -29.62
N ILE A 495 13.45 14.22 -30.54
CA ILE A 495 14.42 15.26 -30.21
C ILE A 495 13.72 16.48 -29.60
N LEU A 496 12.67 16.98 -30.27
CA LEU A 496 11.92 18.15 -29.80
C LEU A 496 11.22 17.88 -28.46
N LYS A 497 10.75 16.67 -28.21
CA LYS A 497 10.15 16.33 -26.92
C LYS A 497 11.17 16.16 -25.78
N ASN A 498 12.45 15.97 -26.09
CA ASN A 498 13.53 15.70 -25.13
C ASN A 498 14.63 16.78 -25.20
N LEU A 499 14.26 18.04 -25.40
CA LEU A 499 15.20 19.16 -25.51
C LEU A 499 16.15 19.27 -24.30
N SER A 500 15.68 18.95 -23.10
CA SER A 500 16.47 18.98 -21.86
C SER A 500 17.63 17.98 -21.85
N SER A 501 17.63 16.96 -22.73
CA SER A 501 18.71 15.99 -22.83
C SER A 501 19.97 16.58 -23.47
N PHE A 502 19.87 17.73 -24.14
CA PHE A 502 20.97 18.37 -24.86
C PHE A 502 21.66 19.45 -24.03
N ARG A 503 22.95 19.69 -24.34
CA ARG A 503 23.77 20.71 -23.68
C ARG A 503 23.29 22.13 -23.98
N ASP A 504 22.84 22.37 -25.22
CA ASP A 504 22.25 23.63 -25.66
C ASP A 504 20.88 23.39 -26.32
N PRO A 505 19.79 23.37 -25.52
CA PRO A 505 18.45 23.17 -26.04
C PRO A 505 17.99 24.29 -27.00
N ARG A 506 18.53 25.51 -26.87
CA ARG A 506 18.19 26.64 -27.75
C ARG A 506 18.72 26.42 -29.15
N GLU A 507 19.96 25.95 -29.24
CA GLU A 507 20.59 25.61 -30.52
C GLU A 507 19.79 24.52 -31.25
N VAL A 508 19.39 23.46 -30.53
CA VAL A 508 18.58 22.36 -31.08
C VAL A 508 17.24 22.86 -31.60
N LEU A 509 16.52 23.64 -30.79
CA LEU A 509 15.21 24.18 -31.14
C LEU A 509 15.28 25.10 -32.37
N SER A 510 16.27 26.00 -32.40
CA SER A 510 16.50 26.93 -33.51
C SER A 510 16.82 26.20 -34.81
N PHE A 511 17.66 25.16 -34.74
CA PHE A 511 18.00 24.34 -35.91
C PHE A 511 16.75 23.71 -36.53
N TYR A 512 15.92 23.03 -35.74
CA TYR A 512 14.73 22.35 -36.29
C TYR A 512 13.65 23.33 -36.74
N GLN A 513 13.58 24.50 -36.12
CA GLN A 513 12.72 25.58 -36.57
C GLN A 513 13.06 26.02 -38.00
N GLU A 514 14.35 26.23 -38.29
CA GLU A 514 14.84 26.63 -39.61
C GLU A 514 14.64 25.53 -40.68
N HIS A 515 14.82 24.26 -40.31
CA HIS A 515 14.81 23.15 -41.26
C HIS A 515 13.42 22.59 -41.57
N ILE A 516 12.50 22.60 -40.60
CA ILE A 516 11.17 21.98 -40.74
C ILE A 516 10.09 23.04 -40.99
N GLY A 517 10.36 24.29 -40.60
CA GLY A 517 9.44 25.40 -40.69
C GLY A 517 8.43 25.44 -39.54
N ASN A 518 8.12 26.65 -39.09
CA ASN A 518 7.19 26.92 -37.97
C ASN A 518 5.79 26.35 -38.15
N GLU A 519 5.33 26.18 -39.40
CA GLU A 519 3.98 25.71 -39.71
C GLU A 519 3.87 24.19 -39.87
N SER A 520 4.97 23.46 -39.71
CA SER A 520 4.91 22.00 -39.76
C SER A 520 4.02 21.46 -38.65
N HIS A 521 3.03 20.64 -39.02
CA HIS A 521 2.11 19.98 -38.09
C HIS A 521 2.87 19.27 -36.95
N LEU A 522 4.04 18.70 -37.24
CA LEU A 522 4.87 18.03 -36.24
C LEU A 522 5.44 19.02 -35.20
N PHE A 523 5.98 20.15 -35.67
CA PHE A 523 6.56 21.17 -34.80
C PHE A 523 5.47 21.81 -33.94
N LEU A 524 4.32 22.15 -34.54
CA LEU A 524 3.15 22.67 -33.84
C LEU A 524 2.63 21.70 -32.77
N TYR A 525 2.55 20.41 -33.10
CA TYR A 525 2.16 19.37 -32.15
C TYR A 525 3.13 19.29 -30.95
N CYS A 526 4.45 19.24 -31.22
CA CYS A 526 5.46 19.18 -30.17
C CYS A 526 5.44 20.44 -29.29
N ARG A 527 5.37 21.62 -29.91
CA ARG A 527 5.24 22.91 -29.24
C ARG A 527 4.05 22.92 -28.29
N MET A 528 2.86 22.59 -28.79
CA MET A 528 1.63 22.56 -27.99
C MET A 528 1.74 21.61 -26.80
N LYS A 529 2.16 20.37 -27.05
CA LYS A 529 2.28 19.34 -26.01
C LYS A 529 3.32 19.73 -24.95
N ARG A 530 4.50 20.18 -25.38
CA ARG A 530 5.60 20.53 -24.47
C ARG A 530 5.35 21.81 -23.69
N LEU A 531 4.62 22.79 -24.23
CA LEU A 531 4.19 23.96 -23.44
C LEU A 531 3.33 23.59 -22.24
N GLN A 532 2.42 22.63 -22.43
CA GLN A 532 1.58 22.14 -21.34
C GLN A 532 2.38 21.26 -20.38
N ASP A 533 3.10 20.26 -20.90
CA ASP A 533 3.87 19.33 -20.07
C ASP A 533 4.96 20.04 -19.27
N ALA A 534 5.75 20.91 -19.90
CA ALA A 534 6.83 21.62 -19.21
C ALA A 534 6.30 22.55 -18.11
N LEU A 535 5.13 23.17 -18.30
CA LEU A 535 4.46 23.95 -17.27
C LEU A 535 3.98 23.06 -16.12
N MET A 536 3.26 21.98 -16.43
CA MET A 536 2.69 21.04 -15.45
C MET A 536 3.77 20.36 -14.60
N PHE A 537 4.90 19.99 -15.21
CA PHE A 537 6.03 19.35 -14.54
C PHE A 537 7.10 20.34 -14.05
N LEU A 538 6.81 21.64 -14.03
CA LEU A 538 7.73 22.69 -13.55
C LEU A 538 9.12 22.65 -14.21
N GLN A 539 9.19 22.28 -15.49
CA GLN A 539 10.38 22.38 -16.32
C GLN A 539 10.49 23.81 -16.89
N LEU A 540 10.53 24.81 -16.00
CA LEU A 540 10.31 26.22 -16.34
C LEU A 540 11.34 26.79 -17.32
N ASN A 541 12.56 26.25 -17.35
CA ASN A 541 13.56 26.63 -18.36
C ASN A 541 13.13 26.16 -19.76
N GLU A 542 12.64 24.92 -19.89
CA GLU A 542 12.12 24.44 -21.17
C GLU A 542 10.84 25.16 -21.57
N TRP A 543 9.98 25.47 -20.59
CA TRP A 543 8.76 26.23 -20.84
C TRP A 543 9.05 27.62 -21.43
N GLU A 544 10.03 28.35 -20.87
CA GLU A 544 10.52 29.62 -21.42
C GLU A 544 10.99 29.47 -22.88
N LEU A 545 11.76 28.43 -23.18
CA LEU A 545 12.23 28.17 -24.56
C LEU A 545 11.08 27.99 -25.54
N TRP A 546 10.03 27.27 -25.16
CA TRP A 546 8.87 27.10 -26.01
C TRP A 546 8.02 28.37 -26.13
N LEU A 547 7.93 29.18 -25.08
CA LEU A 547 7.26 30.49 -25.12
C LEU A 547 7.96 31.46 -26.08
N GLU A 548 9.30 31.42 -26.20
CA GLU A 548 10.06 32.18 -27.20
C GLU A 548 9.64 31.86 -28.64
N GLN A 549 9.00 30.71 -28.88
CA GLN A 549 8.59 30.24 -30.22
C GLN A 549 7.12 30.54 -30.55
N ILE A 550 6.42 31.31 -29.72
CA ILE A 550 5.01 31.63 -29.92
C ILE A 550 4.85 33.12 -30.18
N ASP A 551 4.05 33.44 -31.18
CA ASP A 551 3.48 34.77 -31.36
C ASP A 551 2.02 34.75 -30.92
N PHE A 552 1.75 35.23 -29.70
CA PHE A 552 0.40 35.24 -29.14
C PHE A 552 -0.55 36.24 -29.82
N ASP A 553 -0.05 37.07 -30.75
CA ASP A 553 -0.88 37.94 -31.59
C ASP A 553 -1.38 37.21 -32.86
N ASP A 554 -0.85 36.01 -33.18
CA ASP A 554 -1.38 35.15 -34.25
C ASP A 554 -2.72 34.51 -33.83
N GLN A 555 -3.73 34.58 -34.70
CA GLN A 555 -5.02 33.93 -34.50
C GLN A 555 -4.90 32.40 -34.32
N ASN A 556 -3.88 31.77 -34.89
CA ASN A 556 -3.65 30.34 -34.77
C ASN A 556 -3.27 29.92 -33.33
N ASP A 557 -2.59 30.79 -32.59
CA ASP A 557 -2.09 30.52 -31.24
C ASP A 557 -3.03 31.03 -30.13
N LEU A 558 -4.10 31.76 -30.48
CA LEU A 558 -5.09 32.28 -29.52
C LEU A 558 -5.79 31.17 -28.70
N LYS A 559 -6.06 30.02 -29.33
CA LYS A 559 -6.63 28.85 -28.63
C LYS A 559 -5.65 28.28 -27.61
N LEU A 560 -4.37 28.19 -27.98
CA LEU A 560 -3.31 27.70 -27.11
C LEU A 560 -3.09 28.65 -25.94
N LYS A 561 -3.11 29.98 -26.20
CA LYS A 561 -3.09 31.01 -25.16
C LYS A 561 -4.17 30.78 -24.11
N THR A 562 -5.42 30.63 -24.55
CA THR A 562 -6.58 30.42 -23.67
C THR A 562 -6.41 29.15 -22.82
N GLU A 563 -5.84 28.09 -23.41
CA GLU A 563 -5.62 26.83 -22.72
C GLU A 563 -4.50 26.90 -21.67
N ILE A 564 -3.41 27.61 -21.99
CA ILE A 564 -2.32 27.88 -21.04
C ILE A 564 -2.84 28.74 -19.89
N GLU A 565 -3.58 29.81 -20.17
CA GLU A 565 -4.16 30.69 -19.16
C GLU A 565 -5.11 29.93 -18.22
N ARG A 566 -5.95 29.03 -18.75
CA ARG A 566 -6.80 28.13 -17.94
C ARG A 566 -5.98 27.19 -17.06
N THR A 567 -4.88 26.66 -17.59
CA THR A 567 -3.97 25.79 -16.82
C THR A 567 -3.30 26.57 -15.70
N LEU A 568 -2.85 27.81 -15.96
CA LEU A 568 -2.24 28.70 -14.98
C LEU A 568 -3.22 29.04 -13.84
N GLU A 569 -4.48 29.30 -14.16
CA GLU A 569 -5.53 29.58 -13.17
C GLU A 569 -5.72 28.42 -12.18
N ALA A 570 -5.58 27.17 -12.64
CA ALA A 570 -5.64 25.99 -11.78
C ALA A 570 -4.31 25.68 -11.07
N LEU A 571 -3.16 25.93 -11.72
CA LEU A 571 -1.84 25.52 -11.26
C LEU A 571 -1.28 26.44 -10.17
N LEU A 572 -1.35 27.75 -10.37
CA LEU A 572 -0.72 28.74 -9.50
C LEU A 572 -1.22 28.69 -8.03
N PRO A 573 -2.54 28.56 -7.75
CA PRO A 573 -3.01 28.38 -6.38
C PRO A 573 -2.48 27.10 -5.72
N ARG A 574 -2.32 26.02 -6.50
CA ARG A 574 -1.78 24.75 -6.01
C ARG A 574 -0.30 24.86 -5.66
N LEU A 575 0.49 25.61 -6.43
CA LEU A 575 1.90 25.87 -6.12
C LEU A 575 2.06 26.67 -4.82
N LEU A 576 1.25 27.70 -4.60
CA LEU A 576 1.26 28.43 -3.33
C LEU A 576 0.88 27.51 -2.16
N LYS A 577 -0.16 26.69 -2.33
CA LYS A 577 -0.55 25.70 -1.31
C LYS A 577 0.58 24.69 -1.04
N ALA A 578 1.29 24.24 -2.07
CA ALA A 578 2.43 23.32 -1.96
C ALA A 578 3.69 23.97 -1.35
N GLY A 579 3.68 25.28 -1.06
CA GLY A 579 4.85 25.99 -0.56
C GLY A 579 5.95 26.14 -1.62
N LEU A 580 5.56 26.38 -2.88
CA LEU A 580 6.46 26.60 -4.02
C LEU A 580 6.32 28.03 -4.60
N PRO A 581 6.49 29.09 -3.80
CA PRO A 581 6.31 30.47 -4.24
C PRO A 581 7.37 30.92 -5.25
N GLU A 582 8.56 30.33 -5.25
CA GLU A 582 9.61 30.64 -6.24
C GLU A 582 9.20 30.22 -7.65
N ASP A 583 8.72 28.98 -7.81
CA ASP A 583 8.21 28.48 -9.09
C ASP A 583 7.00 29.31 -9.56
N ALA A 584 6.08 29.66 -8.65
CA ALA A 584 4.94 30.53 -8.96
C ALA A 584 5.38 31.94 -9.43
N LYS A 585 6.36 32.55 -8.75
CA LYS A 585 6.91 33.87 -9.14
C LYS A 585 7.60 33.82 -10.50
N LYS A 586 8.37 32.74 -10.76
CA LYS A 586 9.01 32.54 -12.06
C LYS A 586 7.98 32.37 -13.18
N ILE A 587 6.91 31.61 -12.93
CA ILE A 587 5.79 31.48 -13.88
C ILE A 587 5.14 32.83 -14.15
N VAL A 588 4.83 33.62 -13.12
CA VAL A 588 4.25 34.97 -13.27
C VAL A 588 5.17 35.90 -14.06
N ALA A 589 6.48 35.87 -13.80
CA ALA A 589 7.45 36.67 -14.53
C ALA A 589 7.46 36.31 -16.03
N LEU A 590 7.46 35.01 -16.36
CA LEU A 590 7.34 34.55 -17.73
C LEU A 590 6.00 34.97 -18.35
N CYS A 591 4.89 34.87 -17.63
CA CYS A 591 3.59 35.31 -18.14
C CYS A 591 3.57 36.81 -18.47
N LYS A 592 4.19 37.65 -17.63
CA LYS A 592 4.36 39.09 -17.89
C LYS A 592 5.21 39.34 -19.15
N GLN A 593 6.32 38.59 -19.29
CA GLN A 593 7.23 38.70 -20.43
C GLN A 593 6.56 38.30 -21.75
N TYR A 594 5.70 37.28 -21.75
CA TYR A 594 5.03 36.74 -22.94
C TYR A 594 3.54 37.12 -23.05
N HIS A 595 3.10 38.17 -22.35
CA HIS A 595 1.74 38.71 -22.44
C HIS A 595 0.60 37.69 -22.21
N LEU A 596 0.82 36.75 -21.30
CA LEU A 596 -0.19 35.82 -20.79
C LEU A 596 -0.96 36.46 -19.61
N THR A 597 -2.28 36.28 -19.61
CA THR A 597 -3.16 36.88 -18.61
C THR A 597 -3.18 36.05 -17.32
N ILE A 598 -2.96 36.71 -16.19
CA ILE A 598 -3.14 36.11 -14.85
C ILE A 598 -4.15 36.98 -14.09
N PRO A 599 -5.09 36.41 -13.31
CA PRO A 599 -5.98 37.19 -12.48
C PRO A 599 -5.22 38.08 -11.48
N GLU A 600 -5.52 39.38 -11.42
CA GLU A 600 -4.82 40.37 -10.58
C GLU A 600 -4.72 39.95 -9.10
N LYS A 601 -5.79 39.33 -8.57
CA LYS A 601 -5.79 38.82 -7.20
C LYS A 601 -4.72 37.75 -6.98
N MET A 602 -4.58 36.83 -7.94
CA MET A 602 -3.62 35.74 -7.87
C MET A 602 -2.19 36.25 -7.98
N GLU A 603 -1.95 37.20 -8.88
CA GLU A 603 -0.67 37.90 -8.99
C GLU A 603 -0.29 38.58 -7.67
N ALA A 604 -1.21 39.31 -7.06
CA ALA A 604 -0.99 39.97 -5.77
C ALA A 604 -0.72 38.98 -4.63
N ASP A 605 -1.37 37.81 -4.63
CA ASP A 605 -1.14 36.74 -3.65
C ASP A 605 0.26 36.11 -3.83
N ILE A 606 0.71 35.90 -5.07
CA ILE A 606 2.05 35.37 -5.39
C ILE A 606 3.16 36.36 -5.05
N GLU A 607 2.98 37.66 -5.36
CA GLU A 607 3.97 38.69 -5.03
C GLU A 607 4.20 38.81 -3.52
N LYS A 608 3.12 38.65 -2.72
CA LYS A 608 3.18 38.66 -1.25
C LYS A 608 3.78 37.39 -0.65
N ALA A 609 3.75 36.26 -1.36
CA ALA A 609 4.26 35.00 -0.84
C ALA A 609 5.79 35.08 -0.62
N GLU A 610 6.25 34.72 0.58
CA GLU A 610 7.67 34.76 0.93
C GLU A 610 8.39 33.54 0.35
N VAL A 611 9.56 33.74 -0.28
CA VAL A 611 10.42 32.65 -0.73
C VAL A 611 11.34 32.27 0.42
N VAL A 612 11.15 31.08 0.97
CA VAL A 612 11.97 30.55 2.06
C VAL A 612 13.17 29.84 1.45
N PHE A 613 14.37 30.34 1.76
CA PHE A 613 15.62 29.67 1.39
C PHE A 613 16.01 28.71 2.53
N GLU A 614 15.83 27.41 2.28
CA GLU A 614 16.16 26.36 3.24
C GLU A 614 17.62 25.92 3.05
N GLU A 615 18.38 25.87 4.15
CA GLU A 615 19.74 25.34 4.12
C GLU A 615 19.72 23.82 3.91
N ARG A 616 20.69 23.32 3.14
CA ARG A 616 20.83 21.90 2.84
C ARG A 616 21.43 21.16 4.04
N VAL A 617 20.59 20.46 4.80
CA VAL A 617 20.99 19.66 5.97
C VAL A 617 21.14 18.19 5.57
N LEU A 618 22.27 17.57 5.94
CA LEU A 618 22.49 16.14 5.75
C LEU A 618 21.50 15.34 6.61
N ARG A 619 20.70 14.48 5.99
CA ARG A 619 19.71 13.65 6.68
C ARG A 619 20.20 12.21 6.83
N GLU A 620 20.05 11.67 8.03
CA GLU A 620 20.24 10.26 8.29
C GLU A 620 19.12 9.44 7.62
N ILE A 621 19.50 8.43 6.83
CA ILE A 621 18.58 7.45 6.25
C ILE A 621 18.59 6.20 7.13
N VAL A 622 17.40 5.74 7.51
CA VAL A 622 17.25 4.55 8.35
C VAL A 622 17.44 3.32 7.46
N ASP A 623 18.58 2.67 7.61
CA ASP A 623 18.92 1.46 6.84
C ASP A 623 18.36 0.17 7.46
N LYS A 624 17.97 0.20 8.74
CA LYS A 624 17.47 -1.01 9.39
C LYS A 624 16.02 -1.29 8.96
N PRO A 625 15.66 -2.56 8.73
CA PRO A 625 14.26 -2.93 8.55
C PRO A 625 13.42 -2.44 9.74
N VAL A 626 12.26 -1.85 9.43
CA VAL A 626 11.28 -1.39 10.41
C VAL A 626 10.11 -2.36 10.44
N ASP A 627 9.75 -2.84 11.63
CA ASP A 627 8.47 -3.52 11.85
C ASP A 627 7.38 -2.45 12.01
N VAL A 628 6.59 -2.30 10.95
CA VAL A 628 5.55 -1.26 10.89
C VAL A 628 4.42 -1.56 11.85
N LEU A 629 4.11 -2.84 12.08
CA LEU A 629 3.03 -3.23 12.99
C LEU A 629 3.42 -2.93 14.43
N GLU A 630 4.66 -3.25 14.82
CA GLU A 630 5.19 -2.91 16.15
C GLU A 630 5.16 -1.38 16.37
N ASP A 631 5.70 -0.61 15.43
CA ASP A 631 5.77 0.85 15.54
C ASP A 631 4.37 1.49 15.56
N MET A 632 3.44 0.97 14.77
CA MET A 632 2.05 1.43 14.72
C MET A 632 1.32 1.16 16.04
N THR A 633 1.34 -0.09 16.52
CA THR A 633 0.67 -0.46 17.78
C THR A 633 1.23 0.31 18.96
N LYS A 634 2.55 0.50 19.00
CA LYS A 634 3.22 1.33 20.02
C LYS A 634 2.83 2.81 19.91
N PHE A 635 2.81 3.38 18.71
CA PHE A 635 2.38 4.76 18.48
C PHE A 635 0.96 4.99 19.00
N TYR A 636 -0.01 4.14 18.62
CA TYR A 636 -1.39 4.34 19.06
C TYR A 636 -1.60 4.02 20.53
N THR A 637 -0.84 3.09 21.12
CA THR A 637 -0.80 2.88 22.58
C THR A 637 -0.32 4.14 23.30
N HIS A 638 0.73 4.80 22.79
CA HIS A 638 1.18 6.09 23.32
C HIS A 638 0.11 7.17 23.19
N GLN A 639 -0.56 7.29 22.03
CA GLN A 639 -1.65 8.24 21.82
C GLN A 639 -2.80 8.03 22.81
N LEU A 640 -3.19 6.77 23.04
CA LEU A 640 -4.22 6.41 24.01
C LEU A 640 -3.89 6.90 25.42
N ILE A 641 -2.62 6.79 25.83
CA ILE A 641 -2.14 7.29 27.13
C ILE A 641 -2.05 8.83 27.13
N GLN A 642 -1.57 9.42 26.04
CA GLN A 642 -1.25 10.85 25.94
C GLN A 642 -2.49 11.74 26.09
N ILE A 643 -3.66 11.28 25.65
CA ILE A 643 -4.95 11.95 25.86
C ILE A 643 -5.22 12.22 27.36
N ASP A 644 -4.76 11.32 28.23
CA ASP A 644 -4.97 11.39 29.67
C ASP A 644 -3.80 12.05 30.44
N LEU A 645 -2.74 12.50 29.76
CA LEU A 645 -1.65 13.22 30.40
C LEU A 645 -2.03 14.68 30.72
N PRO A 646 -1.49 15.30 31.79
CA PRO A 646 -1.70 16.71 32.07
C PRO A 646 -1.16 17.60 30.95
N THR A 647 -2.00 18.48 30.43
CA THR A 647 -1.64 19.52 29.45
C THR A 647 -0.73 20.58 30.08
N GLU A 648 0.10 21.26 29.28
CA GLU A 648 0.96 22.34 29.79
C GLU A 648 0.19 23.47 30.50
N LYS A 649 -1.07 23.68 30.11
CA LYS A 649 -1.98 24.59 30.81
C LYS A 649 -2.30 24.09 32.21
N GLU A 650 -2.74 22.83 32.36
CA GLU A 650 -3.02 22.23 33.66
C GLU A 650 -1.78 22.21 34.57
N LYS A 651 -0.60 21.91 34.00
CA LYS A 651 0.67 21.98 34.75
C LYS A 651 0.96 23.39 35.25
N ARG A 652 0.72 24.41 34.42
CA ARG A 652 0.91 25.82 34.79
C ARG A 652 -0.08 26.24 35.88
N ASP A 653 -1.36 25.93 35.71
CA ASP A 653 -2.42 26.29 36.65
C ASP A 653 -2.19 25.61 38.00
N ALA A 654 -1.82 24.33 38.01
CA ALA A 654 -1.47 23.61 39.23
C ALA A 654 -0.33 24.29 40.01
N ARG A 655 0.74 24.73 39.32
CA ARG A 655 1.86 25.47 39.93
C ARG A 655 1.41 26.80 40.55
N LEU A 656 0.49 27.52 39.90
CA LEU A 656 -0.05 28.78 40.42
C LEU A 656 -0.87 28.59 41.70
N HIS A 657 -1.55 27.45 41.82
CA HIS A 657 -2.43 27.14 42.95
C HIS A 657 -1.78 26.23 44.01
N GLY A 658 -0.49 25.91 43.89
CA GLY A 658 0.22 25.02 44.82
C GLY A 658 -0.33 23.58 44.85
N ILE A 659 -0.97 23.15 43.75
CA ILE A 659 -1.46 21.79 43.56
C ILE A 659 -0.31 20.98 42.95
N ASP A 660 0.07 19.89 43.60
CA ASP A 660 1.17 19.06 43.12
C ASP A 660 0.82 17.56 43.12
N LEU A 661 1.46 16.83 42.22
CA LEU A 661 1.49 15.36 42.20
C LEU A 661 2.68 14.87 43.03
N PRO A 662 2.65 13.62 43.52
CA PRO A 662 3.84 13.02 44.11
C PRO A 662 5.03 13.09 43.15
N VAL A 663 6.22 13.45 43.66
CA VAL A 663 7.46 13.61 42.86
C VAL A 663 7.70 12.39 41.95
N ARG A 664 7.48 11.18 42.47
CA ARG A 664 7.65 9.95 41.69
C ARG A 664 6.72 9.90 40.47
N THR A 665 5.46 10.29 40.64
CA THR A 665 4.48 10.36 39.54
C THR A 665 4.90 11.38 38.49
N TRP A 666 5.46 12.53 38.88
CA TRP A 666 6.02 13.48 37.91
C TRP A 666 7.19 12.91 37.11
N VAL A 667 8.09 12.17 37.77
CA VAL A 667 9.20 11.51 37.08
C VAL A 667 8.67 10.50 36.06
N ASP A 668 7.76 9.62 36.48
CA ASP A 668 7.18 8.59 35.61
C ASP A 668 6.45 9.22 34.39
N LEU A 669 5.66 10.28 34.59
CA LEU A 669 4.97 10.99 33.49
C LEU A 669 5.95 11.68 32.52
N ASN A 670 7.02 12.28 33.03
CA ASN A 670 8.01 12.94 32.19
C ASN A 670 8.83 11.92 31.40
N ASP A 671 9.18 10.79 32.01
CA ASP A 671 9.89 9.69 31.33
C ASP A 671 9.01 9.08 30.23
N MET A 672 7.72 8.86 30.50
CA MET A 672 6.75 8.46 29.47
C MET A 672 6.67 9.49 28.34
N THR A 673 6.44 10.77 28.65
CA THR A 673 6.30 11.82 27.64
C THR A 673 7.54 11.90 26.74
N ARG A 674 8.74 11.86 27.33
CA ARG A 674 10.01 11.87 26.58
C ARG A 674 10.17 10.63 25.70
N SER A 675 9.81 9.46 26.21
CA SER A 675 9.83 8.21 25.45
C SER A 675 8.86 8.27 24.26
N PHE A 676 7.66 8.83 24.46
CA PHE A 676 6.65 8.98 23.43
C PHE A 676 7.10 9.95 22.34
N GLU A 677 7.59 11.14 22.72
CA GLU A 677 8.13 12.12 21.78
C GLU A 677 9.34 11.60 20.99
N ALA A 678 10.24 10.86 21.65
CA ALA A 678 11.38 10.24 20.99
C ALA A 678 10.92 9.18 19.97
N HIS A 679 9.90 8.41 20.31
CA HIS A 679 9.29 7.44 19.42
C HIS A 679 8.64 8.13 18.20
N GLU A 680 7.80 9.15 18.43
CA GLU A 680 7.13 9.92 17.37
C GLU A 680 8.13 10.55 16.40
N ARG A 681 9.20 11.19 16.91
CA ARG A 681 10.22 11.79 16.06
C ARG A 681 10.91 10.74 15.18
N ARG A 682 11.25 9.58 15.74
CA ARG A 682 11.88 8.50 14.98
C ARG A 682 10.96 8.00 13.88
N ILE A 683 9.71 7.66 14.19
CA ILE A 683 8.80 7.08 13.20
C ILE A 683 8.36 8.11 12.16
N ALA A 684 8.11 9.36 12.54
CA ALA A 684 7.77 10.43 11.60
C ALA A 684 8.91 10.67 10.60
N HIS A 685 10.16 10.74 11.09
CA HIS A 685 11.33 10.88 10.22
C HIS A 685 11.46 9.72 9.23
N TRP A 686 11.33 8.48 9.72
CA TRP A 686 11.38 7.30 8.88
C TRP A 686 10.24 7.27 7.84
N MET A 687 8.99 7.46 8.27
CA MET A 687 7.81 7.44 7.40
C MET A 687 7.85 8.53 6.32
N LYS A 688 8.30 9.74 6.66
CA LYS A 688 8.46 10.84 5.71
C LYS A 688 9.36 10.45 4.54
N ASN A 689 10.48 9.79 4.85
CA ASN A 689 11.43 9.32 3.84
C ASN A 689 10.87 8.12 3.07
N TYR A 690 10.28 7.15 3.78
CA TYR A 690 9.74 5.94 3.19
C TYR A 690 8.58 6.23 2.22
N ALA A 691 7.68 7.15 2.54
CA ALA A 691 6.57 7.50 1.65
C ALA A 691 7.05 8.14 0.33
N VAL A 692 8.14 8.91 0.34
CA VAL A 692 8.77 9.43 -0.89
C VAL A 692 9.33 8.29 -1.73
N TYR A 693 9.95 7.28 -1.09
CA TYR A 693 10.35 6.06 -1.77
C TYR A 693 9.16 5.32 -2.39
N ALA A 694 8.07 5.12 -1.64
CA ALA A 694 6.90 4.39 -2.12
C ALA A 694 6.30 5.06 -3.37
N ILE A 695 6.20 6.40 -3.35
CA ILE A 695 5.82 7.22 -4.51
C ILE A 695 6.78 6.98 -5.69
N HIS A 696 8.09 7.07 -5.46
CA HIS A 696 9.07 6.87 -6.53
C HIS A 696 9.01 5.47 -7.13
N HIS A 697 8.94 4.43 -6.29
CA HIS A 697 8.85 3.04 -6.72
C HIS A 697 7.61 2.81 -7.58
N GLU A 698 6.45 3.34 -7.19
CA GLU A 698 5.24 3.19 -8.01
C GLU A 698 5.34 3.93 -9.35
N LEU A 699 6.01 5.09 -9.40
CA LEU A 699 6.32 5.76 -10.68
C LEU A 699 7.18 4.89 -11.60
N GLU A 700 8.08 4.07 -11.06
CA GLU A 700 8.94 3.16 -11.85
C GLU A 700 8.22 1.86 -12.27
N HIS A 701 7.38 1.29 -11.40
CA HIS A 701 6.83 -0.06 -11.59
C HIS A 701 5.84 -0.16 -12.78
N GLN A 702 5.16 0.93 -13.13
CA GLN A 702 4.15 0.94 -14.21
C GLN A 702 4.74 0.94 -15.62
N ASP A 703 6.05 1.21 -15.78
CA ASP A 703 6.71 1.18 -17.10
C ASP A 703 6.86 -0.26 -17.66
N GLY A 704 6.67 -1.30 -16.84
CA GLY A 704 6.91 -2.69 -17.21
C GLY A 704 5.75 -3.42 -17.91
N GLU A 705 4.49 -3.03 -17.67
CA GLU A 705 3.32 -3.84 -18.11
C GLU A 705 2.67 -3.39 -19.43
N TYR A 706 3.01 -2.21 -19.95
CA TYR A 706 2.48 -1.70 -21.22
C TYR A 706 3.59 -1.43 -22.24
N GLU A 707 3.91 -2.43 -23.07
CA GLU A 707 4.75 -2.25 -24.26
C GLU A 707 4.15 -1.15 -25.16
N GLY A 708 4.77 0.03 -25.19
CA GLY A 708 4.49 1.06 -26.20
C GLY A 708 3.99 2.43 -25.73
N LYS A 709 4.09 2.79 -24.45
CA LYS A 709 3.99 4.21 -24.05
C LYS A 709 5.37 4.83 -23.85
N ASP A 710 5.56 6.00 -24.45
CA ASP A 710 6.77 6.81 -24.35
C ASP A 710 7.15 7.01 -22.86
N LYS A 711 8.38 6.62 -22.50
CA LYS A 711 9.05 6.92 -21.21
C LYS A 711 9.22 8.43 -20.90
N GLU A 712 8.71 9.28 -21.79
CA GLU A 712 8.33 10.68 -21.56
C GLU A 712 7.39 10.87 -20.34
N ASN A 713 6.91 9.76 -19.76
CA ASN A 713 6.01 9.75 -18.61
C ASN A 713 6.65 9.53 -17.22
N MET A 714 7.97 9.41 -17.11
CA MET A 714 8.62 9.29 -15.80
C MET A 714 8.82 10.65 -15.10
N VAL A 715 8.67 10.71 -13.78
CA VAL A 715 9.15 11.83 -12.96
C VAL A 715 10.47 11.42 -12.33
N LEU A 716 11.57 11.92 -12.90
CA LEU A 716 12.92 11.64 -12.41
C LEU A 716 13.20 12.38 -11.10
N LEU A 717 14.02 11.78 -10.25
CA LEU A 717 14.54 12.46 -9.07
C LEU A 717 15.37 13.70 -9.51
N PRO A 718 15.15 14.87 -8.88
CA PRO A 718 15.88 16.08 -9.23
C PRO A 718 17.39 15.91 -9.09
N ARG A 719 18.14 16.45 -10.05
CA ARG A 719 19.60 16.58 -9.91
C ARG A 719 19.91 17.77 -9.02
N LEU A 720 20.67 17.50 -7.97
CA LEU A 720 21.02 18.49 -6.97
C LEU A 720 22.41 19.05 -7.26
N GLU A 721 22.55 20.37 -7.11
CA GLU A 721 23.86 21.02 -7.08
C GLU A 721 24.47 20.81 -5.68
N LEU A 722 25.48 19.94 -5.59
CA LEU A 722 26.07 19.50 -4.33
C LEU A 722 27.52 19.95 -4.20
N THR A 723 27.93 20.29 -2.98
CA THR A 723 29.35 20.43 -2.64
C THR A 723 30.05 19.06 -2.66
N PRO A 724 31.39 19.00 -2.75
CA PRO A 724 32.13 17.73 -2.68
C PRO A 724 31.81 16.91 -1.44
N GLU A 725 31.62 17.56 -0.28
CA GLU A 725 31.27 16.90 0.98
C GLU A 725 29.87 16.28 0.94
N GLN A 726 28.89 17.03 0.42
CA GLN A 726 27.51 16.56 0.27
C GLN A 726 27.43 15.40 -0.73
N LYS A 727 28.20 15.48 -1.83
CA LYS A 727 28.30 14.38 -2.80
C LYS A 727 28.93 13.14 -2.17
N HIS A 728 30.00 13.31 -1.41
CA HIS A 728 30.63 12.20 -0.70
C HIS A 728 29.67 11.54 0.31
N TYR A 729 28.84 12.32 1.00
CA TYR A 729 27.80 11.80 1.89
C TYR A 729 26.71 11.04 1.10
N GLN A 730 26.22 11.63 0.00
CA GLN A 730 25.25 11.01 -0.89
C GLN A 730 25.75 9.65 -1.43
N ASP A 731 27.01 9.56 -1.83
CA ASP A 731 27.63 8.35 -2.39
C ASP A 731 27.72 7.18 -1.38
N GLN A 732 27.40 7.39 -0.10
CA GLN A 732 27.34 6.33 0.91
C GLN A 732 26.12 5.40 0.70
N PHE A 733 25.05 5.91 0.10
CA PHE A 733 23.80 5.19 -0.11
C PHE A 733 23.77 4.51 -1.48
N THR A 734 23.17 3.33 -1.56
CA THR A 734 23.05 2.57 -2.82
C THR A 734 21.79 2.97 -3.60
N HIS A 735 20.67 3.20 -2.92
CA HIS A 735 19.39 3.49 -3.56
C HIS A 735 19.29 4.95 -4.05
N PRO A 736 18.79 5.23 -5.27
CA PRO A 736 18.66 6.59 -5.80
C PRO A 736 17.81 7.53 -4.93
N VAL A 737 16.70 7.03 -4.38
CA VAL A 737 15.85 7.81 -3.48
C VAL A 737 16.57 8.15 -2.18
N ASP A 738 17.32 7.21 -1.60
CA ASP A 738 18.07 7.45 -0.36
C ASP A 738 19.16 8.50 -0.61
N ARG A 739 19.84 8.43 -1.76
CA ARG A 739 20.78 9.46 -2.23
C ARG A 739 20.13 10.83 -2.34
N PHE A 740 18.93 10.92 -2.91
CA PHE A 740 18.20 12.17 -3.03
C PHE A 740 17.79 12.70 -1.64
N LEU A 741 17.14 11.88 -0.82
CA LEU A 741 16.63 12.27 0.50
C LEU A 741 17.74 12.62 1.51
N ALA A 742 18.92 12.02 1.39
CA ALA A 742 20.05 12.30 2.27
C ALA A 742 20.50 13.77 2.20
N VAL A 743 20.25 14.44 1.07
CA VAL A 743 20.77 15.80 0.83
C VAL A 743 19.73 16.79 0.29
N ALA A 744 18.57 16.39 -0.25
CA ALA A 744 17.57 17.32 -0.80
C ALA A 744 17.12 18.38 0.22
N THR A 745 16.63 19.56 -0.16
CA THR A 745 15.93 20.47 0.78
C THR A 745 14.45 20.06 0.89
N PRO A 746 13.72 20.43 1.96
CA PRO A 746 12.27 20.21 2.01
C PRO A 746 11.53 20.78 0.79
N THR A 747 11.94 21.94 0.28
CA THR A 747 11.39 22.57 -0.93
C THR A 747 11.60 21.70 -2.18
N GLU A 748 12.80 21.14 -2.36
CA GLU A 748 13.10 20.23 -3.47
C GLU A 748 12.27 18.94 -3.39
N ILE A 749 12.04 18.42 -2.18
CA ILE A 749 11.17 17.25 -1.97
C ILE A 749 9.72 17.60 -2.29
N ARG A 750 9.19 18.74 -1.79
CA ARG A 750 7.84 19.21 -2.12
C ARG A 750 7.65 19.41 -3.62
N ARG A 751 8.65 19.96 -4.31
CA ARG A 751 8.66 20.10 -5.78
C ARG A 751 8.58 18.74 -6.47
N TYR A 752 9.37 17.76 -6.04
CA TYR A 752 9.32 16.39 -6.57
C TYR A 752 7.93 15.75 -6.34
N LEU A 753 7.39 15.86 -5.13
CA LEU A 753 6.06 15.34 -4.78
C LEU A 753 4.95 15.98 -5.61
N PHE A 754 5.05 17.29 -5.87
CA PHE A 754 4.12 18.00 -6.73
C PHE A 754 4.17 17.52 -8.19
N GLN A 755 5.37 17.26 -8.71
CA GLN A 755 5.55 16.70 -10.05
C GLN A 755 5.00 15.26 -10.14
N ALA A 756 5.24 14.44 -9.11
CA ALA A 756 4.66 13.09 -9.00
C ALA A 756 3.13 13.15 -8.96
N GLU A 757 2.54 14.07 -8.18
CA GLU A 757 1.09 14.30 -8.14
C GLU A 757 0.51 14.61 -9.53
N GLN A 758 1.16 15.52 -10.28
CA GLN A 758 0.71 15.82 -11.65
C GLN A 758 0.77 14.59 -12.55
N ARG A 759 1.77 13.72 -12.33
CA ARG A 759 1.92 12.51 -13.12
C ARG A 759 0.79 11.52 -12.86
N TYR A 760 0.53 11.19 -11.60
CA TYR A 760 -0.55 10.29 -11.21
C TYR A 760 -1.95 10.81 -11.58
N SER A 761 -2.08 12.11 -11.83
CA SER A 761 -3.33 12.74 -12.25
C SER A 761 -3.66 12.53 -13.74
N GLN A 762 -2.73 11.98 -14.54
CA GLN A 762 -2.93 11.78 -15.97
C GLN A 762 -3.82 10.56 -16.27
N ASP A 763 -4.63 10.64 -17.33
CA ASP A 763 -5.70 9.67 -17.66
C ASP A 763 -5.25 8.20 -17.80
N HIS A 764 -3.96 7.95 -18.04
CA HIS A 764 -3.42 6.59 -18.13
C HIS A 764 -3.17 5.93 -16.78
N TRP A 765 -3.15 6.70 -15.69
CA TRP A 765 -3.10 6.20 -14.32
C TRP A 765 -4.51 5.82 -13.86
N THR A 766 -5.04 4.73 -14.45
CA THR A 766 -6.42 4.28 -14.19
C THR A 766 -6.64 3.89 -12.72
N PRO A 767 -7.89 3.88 -12.23
CA PRO A 767 -8.19 3.45 -10.86
C PRO A 767 -7.70 2.04 -10.49
N MET A 768 -7.48 1.16 -11.47
CA MET A 768 -6.92 -0.18 -11.23
C MET A 768 -5.48 -0.12 -10.71
N TYR A 769 -4.75 0.96 -11.03
CA TYR A 769 -3.36 1.21 -10.62
C TYR A 769 -3.27 2.22 -9.46
N GLY A 770 -4.40 2.53 -8.82
CA GLY A 770 -4.41 3.42 -7.66
C GLY A 770 -4.06 4.87 -7.97
N GLY A 771 -4.07 5.35 -9.22
CA GLY A 771 -3.64 6.71 -9.59
C GLY A 771 -4.24 7.81 -8.71
N LYS A 772 -5.56 7.76 -8.44
CA LYS A 772 -6.22 8.69 -7.51
C LYS A 772 -5.71 8.58 -6.06
N ALA A 773 -5.41 7.37 -5.59
CA ALA A 773 -4.85 7.17 -4.26
C ALA A 773 -3.43 7.76 -4.19
N TRP A 774 -2.60 7.57 -5.21
CA TRP A 774 -1.26 8.14 -5.28
C TRP A 774 -1.24 9.67 -5.41
N VAL A 775 -2.20 10.26 -6.12
CA VAL A 775 -2.43 11.72 -6.08
C VAL A 775 -2.70 12.19 -4.66
N GLN A 776 -3.57 11.50 -3.92
CA GLN A 776 -3.88 11.84 -2.53
C GLN A 776 -2.66 11.66 -1.61
N ILE A 777 -1.89 10.58 -1.78
CA ILE A 777 -0.66 10.34 -1.04
C ILE A 777 0.34 11.48 -1.30
N CYS A 778 0.58 11.87 -2.56
CA CYS A 778 1.48 12.97 -2.89
C CYS A 778 1.03 14.30 -2.26
N HIS A 779 -0.28 14.56 -2.27
CA HIS A 779 -0.86 15.77 -1.68
C HIS A 779 -0.60 15.84 -0.16
N VAL A 780 -0.93 14.77 0.56
CA VAL A 780 -0.71 14.67 2.01
C VAL A 780 0.78 14.74 2.33
N MET A 781 1.63 14.06 1.56
CA MET A 781 3.07 14.12 1.76
C MET A 781 3.64 15.51 1.53
N THR A 782 3.11 16.27 0.57
CA THR A 782 3.52 17.67 0.35
C THR A 782 3.20 18.54 1.57
N ASP A 783 2.02 18.37 2.18
CA ASP A 783 1.65 19.05 3.42
C ASP A 783 2.53 18.62 4.61
N ILE A 784 2.84 17.33 4.73
CA ILE A 784 3.74 16.79 5.77
C ILE A 784 5.16 17.37 5.65
N TRP A 785 5.67 17.52 4.42
CA TRP A 785 6.97 18.15 4.17
C TRP A 785 6.95 19.68 4.27
N ARG A 786 5.79 20.30 4.44
CA ARG A 786 5.65 21.72 4.81
C ARG A 786 5.79 21.94 6.32
N GLU A 787 5.58 20.89 7.13
CA GLU A 787 5.69 20.86 8.60
C GLU A 787 4.67 21.73 9.37
N ASP A 788 3.51 22.00 8.77
CA ASP A 788 2.47 22.83 9.38
C ASP A 788 1.64 22.11 10.46
N SER A 789 1.82 20.80 10.63
CA SER A 789 1.03 19.97 11.53
C SER A 789 1.88 19.25 12.59
N PRO A 790 1.34 18.96 13.79
CA PRO A 790 1.99 18.12 14.79
C PRO A 790 2.40 16.75 14.23
N LEU A 791 3.54 16.20 14.71
CA LEU A 791 4.08 14.91 14.24
C LEU A 791 3.06 13.77 14.34
N SER A 792 2.29 13.70 15.43
CA SER A 792 1.26 12.69 15.62
C SER A 792 0.19 12.72 14.53
N ILE A 793 -0.19 13.90 14.05
CA ILE A 793 -1.13 14.06 12.93
C ILE A 793 -0.49 13.59 11.62
N GLN A 794 0.78 13.93 11.39
CA GLN A 794 1.50 13.48 10.19
C GLN A 794 1.57 11.95 10.11
N ILE A 795 1.89 11.30 11.23
CA ILE A 795 1.95 9.84 11.36
C ILE A 795 0.56 9.22 11.12
N ASP A 796 -0.48 9.71 11.80
CA ASP A 796 -1.85 9.19 11.65
C ASP A 796 -2.34 9.32 10.21
N CYS A 797 -2.05 10.43 9.53
CA CYS A 797 -2.38 10.60 8.11
C CYS A 797 -1.71 9.54 7.22
N ILE A 798 -0.45 9.16 7.46
CA ILE A 798 0.23 8.12 6.66
C ILE A 798 -0.39 6.75 6.92
N PHE A 799 -0.70 6.42 8.18
CA PHE A 799 -1.41 5.18 8.50
C PHE A 799 -2.82 5.13 7.92
N ASP A 800 -3.55 6.24 7.93
CA ASP A 800 -4.88 6.35 7.29
C ASP A 800 -4.78 6.15 5.78
N LEU A 801 -3.73 6.68 5.14
CA LEU A 801 -3.49 6.40 3.72
C LEU A 801 -3.21 4.91 3.50
N GLN A 802 -2.39 4.26 4.35
CA GLN A 802 -2.19 2.81 4.28
C GLN A 802 -3.50 2.05 4.47
N HIS A 803 -4.34 2.45 5.42
CA HIS A 803 -5.63 1.80 5.67
C HIS A 803 -6.56 1.84 4.45
N ASN A 804 -6.63 3.01 3.81
CA ASN A 804 -7.56 3.26 2.71
C ASN A 804 -7.04 2.79 1.34
N SER A 805 -5.72 2.81 1.12
CA SER A 805 -5.11 2.43 -0.15
C SER A 805 -4.49 1.03 -0.13
N GLY A 806 -3.86 0.63 0.97
CA GLY A 806 -3.13 -0.63 1.12
C GLY A 806 -1.80 -0.71 0.36
N CYS A 807 -1.22 0.41 -0.06
CA CYS A 807 -0.14 0.44 -1.05
C CYS A 807 1.11 1.25 -0.65
N ILE A 808 1.31 1.57 0.64
CA ILE A 808 2.50 2.33 1.05
C ILE A 808 3.62 1.37 1.43
N PHE A 809 3.38 0.50 2.42
CA PHE A 809 4.44 -0.26 3.11
C PHE A 809 4.93 -1.53 2.38
N ASP A 810 4.35 -1.86 1.23
CA ASP A 810 4.68 -3.03 0.41
C ASP A 810 5.83 -2.78 -0.58
N LYS A 811 6.27 -1.52 -0.72
CA LYS A 811 7.17 -1.09 -1.81
C LYS A 811 8.64 -1.42 -1.59
N ARG A 812 9.06 -1.68 -0.34
CA ARG A 812 10.47 -1.96 0.00
C ARG A 812 10.61 -3.08 1.05
N PRO A 813 10.40 -4.36 0.66
CA PRO A 813 10.42 -5.49 1.60
C PRO A 813 11.75 -5.69 2.33
N ASP A 814 12.87 -5.19 1.79
CA ASP A 814 14.18 -5.19 2.44
C ASP A 814 14.31 -4.16 3.58
N ARG A 815 13.43 -3.15 3.63
CA ARG A 815 13.39 -2.12 4.69
C ARG A 815 12.14 -2.16 5.55
N VAL A 816 11.13 -2.92 5.17
CA VAL A 816 9.86 -3.01 5.90
C VAL A 816 9.47 -4.45 6.10
N GLN A 817 9.23 -4.79 7.36
CA GLN A 817 8.48 -5.98 7.72
C GLN A 817 7.01 -5.57 7.82
N GLU A 818 6.22 -6.02 6.85
CA GLU A 818 4.78 -5.77 6.80
C GLU A 818 4.01 -7.09 6.90
N ASP A 819 3.04 -7.12 7.81
CA ASP A 819 1.91 -8.05 7.76
C ASP A 819 0.64 -7.25 7.42
N GLY A 820 0.39 -7.04 6.12
CA GLY A 820 -0.67 -6.14 5.65
C GLY A 820 -2.07 -6.53 6.16
N LYS A 821 -2.30 -7.81 6.45
CA LYS A 821 -3.57 -8.26 7.06
C LYS A 821 -3.71 -7.78 8.50
N LYS A 822 -2.64 -7.91 9.30
CA LYS A 822 -2.64 -7.43 10.68
C LYS A 822 -2.65 -5.91 10.79
N ILE A 823 -1.93 -5.21 9.92
CA ILE A 823 -1.94 -3.74 9.88
C ILE A 823 -3.37 -3.25 9.66
N LYS A 824 -4.04 -3.78 8.63
CA LYS A 824 -5.42 -3.41 8.34
C LYS A 824 -6.36 -3.74 9.49
N SER A 825 -6.28 -4.96 10.04
CA SER A 825 -7.10 -5.40 11.18
C SER A 825 -6.95 -4.46 12.38
N PHE A 826 -5.73 -4.06 12.72
CA PHE A 826 -5.47 -3.17 13.84
C PHE A 826 -6.00 -1.75 13.60
N LEU A 827 -5.88 -1.23 12.37
CA LEU A 827 -6.42 0.08 12.01
C LEU A 827 -7.96 0.09 12.02
N ASP A 828 -8.59 -0.98 11.54
CA ASP A 828 -10.03 -1.21 11.64
C ASP A 828 -10.47 -1.21 13.12
N PHE A 829 -9.73 -1.90 14.00
CA PHE A 829 -9.95 -1.87 15.45
C PHE A 829 -9.82 -0.46 16.02
N LYS A 830 -8.73 0.26 15.73
CA LYS A 830 -8.49 1.63 16.20
C LYS A 830 -9.62 2.58 15.80
N PHE A 831 -10.16 2.41 14.59
CA PHE A 831 -11.27 3.23 14.10
C PHE A 831 -12.58 3.00 14.87
N GLN A 832 -12.80 1.78 15.37
CA GLN A 832 -14.03 1.37 16.06
C GLN A 832 -13.92 1.48 17.60
N ALA A 833 -12.71 1.47 18.15
CA ALA A 833 -12.49 1.38 19.60
C ALA A 833 -12.87 2.67 20.34
N SER A 834 -13.47 2.52 21.53
CA SER A 834 -13.90 3.63 22.40
C SER A 834 -12.89 3.99 23.51
N GLY A 835 -11.65 3.52 23.42
CA GLY A 835 -10.61 3.73 24.44
C GLY A 835 -10.63 2.75 25.63
N ASN A 836 -11.32 1.61 25.50
CA ASN A 836 -11.35 0.55 26.53
C ASN A 836 -10.02 -0.22 26.60
N PHE A 837 -9.29 -0.08 27.71
CA PHE A 837 -7.96 -0.68 27.87
C PHE A 837 -7.95 -2.21 27.79
N GLU A 838 -8.99 -2.90 28.25
CA GLU A 838 -9.05 -4.36 28.17
C GLU A 838 -9.15 -4.84 26.72
N GLN A 839 -9.92 -4.14 25.88
CA GLN A 839 -9.99 -4.45 24.45
C GLN A 839 -8.64 -4.18 23.75
N TRP A 840 -7.92 -3.12 24.17
CA TRP A 840 -6.57 -2.85 23.68
C TRP A 840 -5.58 -3.96 24.06
N LYS A 841 -5.63 -4.48 25.29
CA LYS A 841 -4.76 -5.60 25.71
C LYS A 841 -4.97 -6.84 24.84
N ILE A 842 -6.23 -7.18 24.55
CA ILE A 842 -6.58 -8.31 23.67
C ILE A 842 -6.02 -8.08 22.27
N GLU A 843 -6.27 -6.90 21.69
CA GLU A 843 -5.84 -6.62 20.31
C GLU A 843 -4.30 -6.59 20.18
N LEU A 844 -3.59 -6.03 21.17
CA LEU A 844 -2.13 -6.05 21.20
C LEU A 844 -1.58 -7.49 21.18
N ARG A 845 -2.20 -8.43 21.90
CA ARG A 845 -1.82 -9.86 21.89
C ARG A 845 -2.14 -10.55 20.56
N ARG A 846 -3.18 -10.12 19.84
CA ARG A 846 -3.51 -10.65 18.51
C ARG A 846 -2.45 -10.24 17.48
N CYS A 847 -2.08 -8.96 17.49
CA CYS A 847 -1.22 -8.38 16.47
C CYS A 847 0.26 -8.73 16.69
N LEU A 848 0.75 -8.59 17.92
CA LEU A 848 2.18 -8.66 18.25
C LEU A 848 2.60 -10.03 18.77
N ASP A 849 3.91 -10.23 18.90
CA ASP A 849 4.46 -11.32 19.70
C ASP A 849 4.32 -11.05 21.21
N LEU A 850 4.65 -12.06 22.00
CA LEU A 850 4.39 -12.04 23.44
C LEU A 850 5.27 -11.02 24.19
N ASP A 851 6.52 -10.82 23.79
CA ASP A 851 7.42 -9.87 24.47
C ASP A 851 7.01 -8.42 24.16
N HIS A 852 6.68 -8.11 22.90
CA HIS A 852 6.24 -6.78 22.51
C HIS A 852 4.84 -6.43 23.06
N SER A 853 3.89 -7.37 22.99
CA SER A 853 2.56 -7.15 23.58
C SER A 853 2.63 -6.96 25.09
N ASP A 854 3.39 -7.78 25.83
CA ASP A 854 3.52 -7.62 27.28
C ASP A 854 4.20 -6.30 27.67
N CYS A 855 5.17 -5.84 26.89
CA CYS A 855 5.80 -4.53 27.10
C CYS A 855 4.77 -3.39 27.03
N LEU A 856 3.93 -3.38 25.99
CA LEU A 856 2.89 -2.36 25.80
C LEU A 856 1.74 -2.51 26.79
N ILE A 857 1.34 -3.74 27.11
CA ILE A 857 0.32 -4.02 28.13
C ILE A 857 0.82 -3.58 29.51
N GLY A 858 2.07 -3.88 29.86
CA GLY A 858 2.68 -3.42 31.11
C GLY A 858 2.74 -1.90 31.21
N LEU A 859 2.98 -1.21 30.09
CA LEU A 859 2.88 0.24 30.01
C LEU A 859 1.45 0.74 30.28
N LEU A 860 0.44 0.13 29.65
CA LEU A 860 -0.98 0.45 29.88
C LEU A 860 -1.38 0.22 31.34
N GLU A 861 -1.03 -0.92 31.92
CA GLU A 861 -1.34 -1.25 33.33
C GLU A 861 -0.62 -0.33 34.31
N HIS A 862 0.63 0.03 34.02
CA HIS A 862 1.36 1.00 34.81
C HIS A 862 0.65 2.36 34.77
N PHE A 863 0.15 2.77 33.60
CA PHE A 863 -0.65 3.98 33.45
C PHE A 863 -2.00 3.90 34.17
N GLU A 864 -2.74 2.79 34.08
CA GLU A 864 -4.01 2.59 34.80
C GLU A 864 -3.83 2.75 36.31
N LYS A 865 -2.72 2.25 36.87
CA LYS A 865 -2.40 2.44 38.30
C LYS A 865 -2.19 3.91 38.67
N MET A 866 -1.79 4.76 37.72
CA MET A 866 -1.59 6.20 37.92
C MET A 866 -2.86 7.02 37.66
N ARG A 867 -3.74 6.58 36.75
CA ARG A 867 -4.93 7.32 36.30
C ARG A 867 -5.78 7.92 37.42
N PRO A 868 -6.13 7.21 38.52
CA PRO A 868 -6.92 7.80 39.61
C PRO A 868 -6.26 9.02 40.27
N ARG A 869 -4.91 9.05 40.32
CA ARG A 869 -4.16 10.19 40.86
C ARG A 869 -4.19 11.39 39.91
N LEU A 870 -4.18 11.14 38.60
CA LEU A 870 -4.28 12.16 37.57
C LEU A 870 -5.67 12.78 37.53
N GLU A 871 -6.71 11.97 37.65
CA GLU A 871 -8.11 12.45 37.77
C GLU A 871 -8.28 13.33 39.01
N ALA A 872 -7.82 12.86 40.17
CA ALA A 872 -7.86 13.65 41.40
C ALA A 872 -7.05 14.96 41.29
N PHE A 873 -5.95 14.95 40.54
CA PHE A 873 -5.17 16.15 40.24
C PHE A 873 -5.95 17.13 39.35
N ARG A 874 -6.52 16.65 38.24
CA ARG A 874 -7.35 17.45 37.32
C ARG A 874 -8.55 18.07 38.03
N ASP A 875 -9.26 17.30 38.84
CA ASP A 875 -10.39 17.77 39.65
C ASP A 875 -9.99 18.91 40.59
N ARG A 876 -8.82 18.82 41.22
CA ARG A 876 -8.30 19.88 42.10
C ARG A 876 -7.95 21.13 41.30
N VAL A 877 -7.27 20.98 40.16
CA VAL A 877 -6.92 22.10 39.29
C VAL A 877 -8.19 22.79 38.79
N GLN A 878 -9.17 22.02 38.32
CA GLN A 878 -10.44 22.57 37.84
C GLN A 878 -11.22 23.29 38.95
N LYS A 879 -11.26 22.76 40.18
CA LYS A 879 -11.92 23.42 41.31
C LYS A 879 -11.30 24.77 41.68
N GLU A 880 -9.97 24.88 41.63
CA GLU A 880 -9.26 26.13 41.98
C GLU A 880 -9.24 27.15 40.83
N THR A 881 -9.29 26.67 39.57
CA THR A 881 -9.30 27.53 38.37
C THR A 881 -10.69 27.92 37.90
N ALA A 882 -11.74 27.21 38.35
CA ALA A 882 -13.12 27.57 38.04
C ALA A 882 -13.41 28.99 38.55
N PRO A 883 -14.05 29.86 37.74
CA PRO A 883 -14.39 31.20 38.17
C PRO A 883 -15.27 31.12 39.41
N ARG A 884 -14.76 31.62 40.55
CA ARG A 884 -15.56 31.72 41.78
C ARG A 884 -16.81 32.52 41.44
N SER A 885 -17.98 31.90 41.63
CA SER A 885 -19.25 32.61 41.55
C SER A 885 -19.22 33.72 42.60
N VAL A 886 -19.01 34.95 42.14
CA VAL A 886 -19.16 36.14 42.97
C VAL A 886 -20.64 36.24 43.27
N THR A 887 -21.05 35.71 44.42
CA THR A 887 -22.32 36.07 45.02
C THR A 887 -22.17 37.51 45.47
N PHE A 888 -22.66 38.45 44.64
CA PHE A 888 -22.89 39.81 45.10
C PHE A 888 -23.97 39.75 46.18
N SER A 889 -23.55 39.93 47.43
CA SER A 889 -24.43 40.15 48.58
C SER A 889 -25.01 41.55 48.57
#